data_AF-A0A1M5A6Q3-F1
#
_entry.id   AF-A0A1M5A6Q3-F1
#
_cell.length_a   1.000
_cell.length_b   1.000
_cell.length_c   1.000
_cell.angle_alpha   90.00
_cell.angle_beta   90.00
_cell.angle_gamma   90.00
#
_symmetry.space_group_name_H-M   'P 1'
#
loop_
_entity.id
_entity.type
_entity.pdbx_description
1 polymer ?
#
loop_
_entity_poly.entity_id
_entity_poly.type
_entity_poly.pdbx_seq_one_letter_code
_entity_poly.pdbx_strand_id
1 'polypeptide(L)'
;MKVHKKNPSWMAGGMATMLLCTLLFSCNNEDFLESGNPEKACDNICFGISSDKNVQTRGYAGSDDEGYTADRFVLRSDDSADTLCVRAIVSEGINVSGFEGEQALTRATPVGKDNFYNKFHVLAYWSKNGAPVDQFYMNTNASNVAASVGTGAIWSTEQIYYWPGADHSFQFYAWAPTDAGGLTTPSSPQEKSLAYTVPEAAADQKDIVVATTDEIQGDNNAAVPLTFKHICTAVRFAVGSQMQPGQIKSVALKGVKNAGTYDMAADNWSLGDATVNFSQTLNKETTGTEANGDAITTSEGTFMMLPQTLPAGATVEVVFVNANNEDRTLTASIGNTEWKMGTTVTYKLSITPEYELEFVSQPEMQDAHYVIYPITIKSGDKLPAGGWTLTSNDAANVTFVEKDKFVNNDVQALVDAGYWLDGYNGTSTLTSTTTGEVQVYVFLKENATEADRNITLSLKPAAQGNYEAKEFSFTQYCPAWNNGIGVERIQDGDYPWGFSWDSNMKITYNLGRGLGPILASLYIKIFVNYSYVTSNWGGVWTDFKVTIDFSKVGTLTTATDLNDGNKNTWELYSFNGLNDASALMAQIESWGGVPDKTLPANPSEFAARACAMKNKYSVQTETDITGNTVYLPVLDQANMVWYLPAQNEAANMNDNLSGDYWTSTAITDPGTTAYKYTVGGSTSPEDRDSAIHVRAVRQKP
;
A
#
# COMPACT_ATOMS: atom_id res chain seq x y z
N MET A 1 88.61 10.24 -65.34
CA MET A 1 88.28 11.44 -64.52
C MET A 1 88.30 11.07 -63.04
N LYS A 2 88.32 12.09 -62.17
CA LYS A 2 88.24 12.10 -60.69
C LYS A 2 87.35 10.97 -60.08
N VAL A 3 87.81 10.16 -59.10
CA VAL A 3 87.84 10.36 -57.60
C VAL A 3 86.75 9.47 -56.95
N HIS A 4 86.97 8.68 -55.89
CA HIS A 4 88.17 8.26 -55.14
C HIS A 4 87.97 6.79 -54.62
N LYS A 5 89.03 5.97 -54.52
CA LYS A 5 89.66 5.45 -53.27
C LYS A 5 88.69 5.04 -52.13
N LYS A 6 88.88 3.93 -51.39
CA LYS A 6 89.79 2.75 -51.43
C LYS A 6 89.16 1.72 -50.44
N ASN A 7 89.06 0.41 -50.64
CA ASN A 7 90.06 -0.65 -50.92
C ASN A 7 91.15 -0.84 -49.83
N PRO A 8 91.51 -2.10 -49.46
CA PRO A 8 90.70 -3.34 -49.43
C PRO A 8 90.74 -3.91 -47.97
N SER A 9 90.99 -5.17 -47.55
CA SER A 9 91.38 -6.44 -48.22
C SER A 9 91.26 -7.70 -47.33
N TRP A 10 90.58 -8.72 -47.85
CA TRP A 10 91.06 -10.13 -47.97
C TRP A 10 91.07 -11.01 -46.69
N MET A 11 90.98 -12.35 -46.74
CA MET A 11 91.02 -13.40 -47.81
C MET A 11 89.98 -14.52 -47.43
N ALA A 12 89.71 -15.58 -48.17
CA ALA A 12 89.46 -15.83 -49.61
C ALA A 12 89.23 -17.35 -49.82
N GLY A 13 88.23 -17.75 -50.63
CA GLY A 13 88.01 -19.14 -51.07
C GLY A 13 87.30 -20.07 -50.05
N GLY A 14 86.55 -21.09 -50.48
CA GLY A 14 86.18 -21.41 -51.87
C GLY A 14 85.28 -22.65 -52.01
N MET A 15 84.34 -22.55 -52.95
CA MET A 15 83.37 -23.55 -53.51
C MET A 15 83.80 -25.04 -53.47
N ALA A 16 82.91 -26.04 -53.45
CA ALA A 16 81.47 -26.11 -53.79
C ALA A 16 80.74 -27.17 -52.90
N THR A 17 79.46 -27.58 -53.04
CA THR A 17 78.43 -27.43 -54.10
C THR A 17 77.00 -27.51 -53.49
N MET A 18 75.97 -27.57 -54.35
CA MET A 18 74.62 -28.18 -54.18
C MET A 18 74.36 -29.01 -52.89
N LEU A 19 73.23 -28.84 -52.19
CA LEU A 19 71.86 -28.74 -52.74
C LEU A 19 70.90 -27.88 -51.86
N LEU A 20 70.06 -27.07 -52.51
CA LEU A 20 68.71 -26.53 -52.15
C LEU A 20 68.27 -26.20 -50.70
N CYS A 21 67.41 -25.17 -50.63
CA CYS A 21 66.49 -24.81 -49.51
C CYS A 21 67.08 -24.13 -48.26
N THR A 22 67.38 -22.82 -48.38
CA THR A 22 66.76 -21.70 -47.62
C THR A 22 66.32 -21.91 -46.16
N LEU A 23 66.66 -21.10 -45.13
CA LEU A 23 67.42 -19.82 -44.99
C LEU A 23 68.10 -19.80 -43.58
N LEU A 24 69.40 -19.45 -43.46
CA LEU A 24 70.00 -18.18 -42.98
C LEU A 24 69.96 -17.83 -41.46
N PHE A 25 71.16 -17.47 -40.93
CA PHE A 25 71.54 -16.63 -39.76
C PHE A 25 70.83 -16.84 -38.39
N SER A 26 71.49 -16.96 -37.22
CA SER A 26 72.74 -16.41 -36.63
C SER A 26 72.53 -15.22 -35.69
N CYS A 27 72.68 -15.48 -34.39
CA CYS A 27 72.77 -14.55 -33.25
C CYS A 27 71.50 -13.78 -32.85
N ASN A 28 71.27 -13.74 -31.53
CA ASN A 28 70.30 -12.93 -30.77
C ASN A 28 68.82 -13.11 -31.14
N ASN A 29 68.02 -13.62 -30.19
CA ASN A 29 67.01 -12.80 -29.50
C ASN A 29 66.24 -13.60 -28.43
N GLU A 30 65.71 -12.88 -27.44
CA GLU A 30 64.34 -13.02 -26.91
C GLU A 30 63.66 -14.40 -27.03
N ASP A 31 63.95 -15.33 -26.11
CA ASP A 31 63.08 -16.49 -25.89
C ASP A 31 61.84 -16.02 -25.10
N PHE A 32 60.90 -15.38 -25.80
CA PHE A 32 59.57 -15.06 -25.29
C PHE A 32 58.94 -16.34 -24.74
N LEU A 33 58.64 -16.39 -23.44
CA LEU A 33 58.12 -17.61 -22.81
C LEU A 33 56.79 -18.03 -23.46
N GLU A 34 56.83 -19.17 -24.14
CA GLU A 34 55.69 -19.78 -24.83
C GLU A 34 54.58 -20.11 -23.82
N SER A 35 53.48 -19.38 -23.92
CA SER A 35 52.38 -19.45 -22.96
C SER A 35 51.59 -20.76 -23.11
N GLY A 36 51.92 -21.78 -22.31
CA GLY A 36 51.10 -23.00 -22.26
C GLY A 36 51.70 -24.26 -21.62
N ASN A 37 52.97 -24.28 -21.20
CA ASN A 37 53.60 -25.49 -20.67
C ASN A 37 53.98 -25.37 -19.17
N PRO A 38 53.28 -26.06 -18.24
CA PRO A 38 53.53 -25.96 -16.80
C PRO A 38 54.82 -26.62 -16.29
N GLU A 39 55.51 -27.44 -17.09
CA GLU A 39 56.61 -28.31 -16.62
C GLU A 39 58.02 -27.69 -16.72
N LYS A 40 58.14 -26.36 -16.63
CA LYS A 40 59.43 -25.68 -16.38
C LYS A 40 59.35 -24.90 -15.07
N ALA A 41 60.28 -25.21 -14.17
CA ALA A 41 60.40 -24.59 -12.86
C ALA A 41 60.50 -23.06 -12.95
N CYS A 42 59.83 -22.37 -12.04
CA CYS A 42 59.93 -20.92 -11.91
C CYS A 42 61.11 -20.61 -10.98
N ASP A 43 62.32 -20.45 -11.56
CA ASP A 43 63.52 -20.02 -10.83
C ASP A 43 63.28 -18.69 -10.07
N ASN A 44 62.38 -17.84 -10.61
CA ASN A 44 61.94 -16.58 -10.03
C ASN A 44 60.62 -16.70 -9.25
N ILE A 45 60.49 -15.90 -8.19
CA ILE A 45 59.26 -15.77 -7.42
C ILE A 45 58.23 -15.00 -8.26
N CYS A 46 57.03 -15.58 -8.38
CA CYS A 46 55.84 -15.00 -8.98
C CYS A 46 54.61 -15.45 -8.19
N PHE A 47 53.44 -14.84 -8.42
CA PHE A 47 52.24 -15.08 -7.62
C PHE A 47 51.06 -15.52 -8.48
N GLY A 48 50.34 -16.55 -8.04
CA GLY A 48 49.04 -16.92 -8.57
C GLY A 48 47.96 -16.50 -7.59
N ILE A 49 47.03 -15.64 -8.02
CA ILE A 49 45.96 -15.14 -7.13
C ILE A 49 44.68 -15.98 -7.23
N SER A 50 43.98 -16.09 -6.10
CA SER A 50 42.60 -16.54 -6.01
C SER A 50 41.81 -15.60 -5.09
N SER A 51 40.52 -15.47 -5.34
CA SER A 51 39.54 -15.00 -4.36
C SER A 51 38.97 -16.22 -3.64
N ASP A 52 38.57 -16.08 -2.38
CA ASP A 52 38.01 -17.17 -1.57
C ASP A 52 36.62 -17.64 -2.06
N LYS A 53 36.59 -18.43 -3.14
CA LYS A 53 35.39 -18.90 -3.85
C LYS A 53 34.97 -20.32 -3.48
N ASN A 54 35.33 -20.82 -2.29
CA ASN A 54 34.77 -22.08 -1.76
C ASN A 54 33.34 -21.92 -1.20
N VAL A 55 32.84 -20.70 -1.02
CA VAL A 55 31.41 -20.42 -0.84
C VAL A 55 30.74 -20.31 -2.22
N GLN A 56 30.52 -21.45 -2.88
CA GLN A 56 29.53 -21.54 -3.96
C GLN A 56 28.14 -21.77 -3.35
N THR A 57 27.32 -20.73 -3.27
CA THR A 57 25.86 -20.93 -3.18
C THR A 57 25.26 -21.15 -4.58
N ARG A 58 24.04 -21.68 -4.65
CA ARG A 58 23.49 -22.24 -5.89
C ARG A 58 22.45 -21.34 -6.52
N GLY A 59 22.78 -20.77 -7.68
CA GLY A 59 21.82 -20.35 -8.70
C GLY A 59 20.83 -19.27 -8.26
N TYR A 60 21.11 -18.03 -8.66
CA TYR A 60 20.22 -16.88 -8.46
C TYR A 60 18.81 -17.12 -9.04
N ALA A 61 17.86 -17.49 -8.18
CA ALA A 61 16.52 -17.94 -8.56
C ALA A 61 15.44 -17.55 -7.54
N GLY A 62 15.32 -16.24 -7.25
CA GLY A 62 14.06 -15.64 -6.77
C GLY A 62 13.50 -16.15 -5.44
N SER A 63 14.33 -16.42 -4.44
CA SER A 63 13.91 -16.71 -3.06
C SER A 63 14.71 -15.88 -2.04
N ASP A 64 14.06 -15.42 -0.96
CA ASP A 64 14.61 -14.43 0.00
C ASP A 64 15.69 -14.98 0.97
N ASP A 65 16.01 -16.28 0.93
CA ASP A 65 16.60 -17.04 2.05
C ASP A 65 18.03 -17.63 1.81
N GLU A 66 18.98 -16.86 1.27
CA GLU A 66 20.43 -17.20 1.32
C GLU A 66 21.27 -16.28 2.23
N GLY A 67 20.63 -15.37 2.97
CA GLY A 67 21.26 -14.65 4.09
C GLY A 67 20.47 -14.88 5.38
N TYR A 68 21.13 -15.04 6.52
CA TYR A 68 20.41 -15.19 7.78
C TYR A 68 19.86 -13.84 8.25
N THR A 69 18.65 -13.85 8.80
CA THR A 69 18.12 -12.69 9.53
C THR A 69 18.91 -12.57 10.82
N ALA A 70 19.73 -11.52 10.93
CA ALA A 70 20.46 -11.24 12.16
C ALA A 70 19.51 -10.67 13.22
N ASP A 71 18.77 -9.61 12.87
CA ASP A 71 17.89 -8.91 13.80
C ASP A 71 16.72 -8.17 13.12
N ARG A 72 15.72 -7.81 13.93
CA ARG A 72 14.59 -6.95 13.58
C ARG A 72 14.53 -5.75 14.52
N PHE A 73 14.52 -4.55 13.95
CA PHE A 73 14.50 -3.30 14.69
C PHE A 73 13.19 -2.54 14.43
N VAL A 74 12.68 -1.88 15.48
CA VAL A 74 11.55 -0.94 15.38
C VAL A 74 12.10 0.46 15.55
N LEU A 75 11.82 1.30 14.56
CA LEU A 75 12.16 2.72 14.53
C LEU A 75 10.96 3.51 15.05
N ARG A 76 11.26 4.65 15.67
CA ARG A 76 10.27 5.63 16.12
C ARG A 76 10.72 7.03 15.72
N SER A 77 9.74 7.91 15.57
CA SER A 77 9.95 9.36 15.63
C SER A 77 10.02 9.79 17.09
N ASP A 78 10.76 10.86 17.40
CA ASP A 78 10.76 11.46 18.75
C ASP A 78 9.50 12.33 18.99
N ASP A 79 8.90 12.86 17.91
CA ASP A 79 7.77 13.80 17.96
C ASP A 79 6.41 13.18 17.57
N SER A 80 6.38 11.91 17.14
CA SER A 80 5.16 11.27 16.61
C SER A 80 5.13 9.75 16.80
N ALA A 81 3.95 9.14 16.63
CA ALA A 81 3.69 7.74 17.00
C ALA A 81 4.21 6.69 15.99
N ASP A 82 4.96 7.12 14.97
CA ASP A 82 5.45 6.32 13.85
C ASP A 82 6.06 4.99 14.30
N THR A 83 5.64 3.89 13.66
CA THR A 83 6.31 2.59 13.77
C THR A 83 6.86 2.14 12.41
N LEU A 84 8.16 2.34 12.22
CA LEU A 84 8.89 1.90 11.02
C LEU A 84 9.65 0.60 11.32
N CYS A 85 9.61 -0.38 10.43
CA CYS A 85 10.35 -1.64 10.56
C CYS A 85 11.64 -1.64 9.72
N VAL A 86 12.77 -2.00 10.33
CA VAL A 86 14.02 -2.35 9.63
C VAL A 86 14.42 -3.78 9.96
N ARG A 87 14.85 -4.52 8.94
CA ARG A 87 15.42 -5.86 9.08
C ARG A 87 16.87 -5.84 8.62
N ALA A 88 17.78 -6.39 9.42
CA ALA A 88 19.14 -6.69 8.97
C ALA A 88 19.19 -8.12 8.41
N ILE A 89 19.68 -8.26 7.19
CA ILE A 89 20.06 -9.54 6.58
C ILE A 89 21.57 -9.53 6.40
N VAL A 90 22.24 -10.60 6.84
CA VAL A 90 23.68 -10.79 6.69
C VAL A 90 23.92 -11.94 5.72
N SER A 91 24.72 -11.69 4.69
CA SER A 91 25.18 -12.69 3.73
C SER A 91 26.70 -12.83 3.78
N GLU A 92 27.18 -14.08 3.65
CA GLU A 92 28.61 -14.37 3.53
C GLU A 92 29.19 -13.76 2.26
N GLY A 93 30.43 -13.27 2.34
CA GLY A 93 31.12 -12.61 1.22
C GLY A 93 30.70 -11.16 0.97
N ILE A 94 31.54 -10.44 0.23
CA ILE A 94 31.25 -9.09 -0.27
C ILE A 94 30.96 -9.14 -1.78
N ASN A 95 29.76 -9.61 -2.15
CA ASN A 95 29.26 -9.58 -3.52
C ASN A 95 27.87 -8.92 -3.56
N VAL A 96 27.72 -7.85 -4.35
CA VAL A 96 26.42 -7.21 -4.53
C VAL A 96 25.57 -8.04 -5.49
N SER A 97 24.50 -8.65 -4.98
CA SER A 97 23.48 -9.25 -5.83
C SER A 97 22.77 -8.17 -6.65
N GLY A 98 22.84 -8.28 -7.98
CA GLY A 98 22.01 -7.54 -8.93
C GLY A 98 22.64 -6.30 -9.61
N PHE A 99 23.64 -6.50 -10.47
CA PHE A 99 23.85 -5.71 -11.72
C PHE A 99 24.79 -6.46 -12.67
N GLU A 100 24.38 -6.69 -13.92
CA GLU A 100 25.28 -7.13 -15.00
C GLU A 100 25.79 -5.90 -15.76
N GLY A 101 27.10 -5.67 -15.74
CA GLY A 101 27.73 -4.56 -16.45
C GLY A 101 29.25 -4.58 -16.32
N GLU A 102 29.94 -4.69 -17.45
CA GLU A 102 31.40 -4.62 -17.53
C GLU A 102 31.85 -3.17 -17.27
N GLN A 103 32.31 -2.89 -16.04
CA GLN A 103 32.72 -1.54 -15.61
C GLN A 103 34.17 -1.49 -15.14
N ALA A 104 34.84 -0.38 -15.47
CA ALA A 104 36.14 -0.05 -14.89
C ALA A 104 36.03 0.18 -13.37
N LEU A 105 37.12 -0.08 -12.64
CA LEU A 105 37.24 0.07 -11.18
C LEU A 105 36.85 1.47 -10.67
N THR A 106 35.56 1.66 -10.39
CA THR A 106 34.99 2.78 -9.65
C THR A 106 35.27 2.63 -8.14
N ARG A 107 34.98 3.68 -7.37
CA ARG A 107 35.30 3.72 -5.93
C ARG A 107 34.16 3.09 -5.12
N ALA A 108 34.46 2.59 -3.91
CA ALA A 108 33.56 1.87 -2.99
C ALA A 108 32.91 0.56 -3.51
N THR A 109 32.85 0.33 -4.82
CA THR A 109 32.39 -0.94 -5.43
C THR A 109 33.18 -2.15 -4.89
N PRO A 110 32.51 -3.22 -4.42
CA PRO A 110 33.15 -4.47 -4.01
C PRO A 110 34.03 -5.14 -5.08
N VAL A 111 35.06 -5.84 -4.62
CA VAL A 111 36.13 -6.40 -5.46
C VAL A 111 36.14 -7.93 -5.43
N GLY A 112 35.69 -8.53 -6.53
CA GLY A 112 35.76 -9.97 -6.78
C GLY A 112 36.92 -10.37 -7.69
N LYS A 113 36.84 -11.62 -8.17
CA LYS A 113 37.81 -12.21 -9.12
C LYS A 113 37.95 -11.39 -10.42
N ASP A 114 36.83 -10.88 -10.89
CA ASP A 114 36.65 -10.47 -12.29
C ASP A 114 36.82 -8.93 -12.45
N ASN A 115 36.90 -8.20 -11.33
CA ASN A 115 37.23 -6.78 -11.22
C ASN A 115 38.36 -6.51 -10.19
N PHE A 116 39.29 -7.46 -10.00
CA PHE A 116 40.41 -7.33 -9.04
C PHE A 116 41.34 -6.15 -9.35
N TYR A 117 41.94 -5.55 -8.31
CA TYR A 117 42.84 -4.39 -8.45
C TYR A 117 44.06 -4.67 -9.33
N ASN A 118 44.41 -3.71 -10.21
CA ASN A 118 45.52 -3.80 -11.17
C ASN A 118 46.93 -4.04 -10.56
N LYS A 119 47.07 -3.90 -9.24
CA LYS A 119 48.29 -4.14 -8.47
C LYS A 119 47.95 -4.46 -7.02
N PHE A 120 48.79 -5.26 -6.38
CA PHE A 120 48.82 -5.46 -4.93
C PHE A 120 50.23 -5.21 -4.40
N HIS A 121 50.38 -4.89 -3.11
CA HIS A 121 51.69 -4.84 -2.45
C HIS A 121 51.99 -6.19 -1.80
N VAL A 122 53.25 -6.60 -1.75
CA VAL A 122 53.69 -7.83 -1.09
C VAL A 122 54.95 -7.62 -0.25
N LEU A 123 54.87 -8.13 0.99
CA LEU A 123 55.98 -8.30 1.92
C LEU A 123 56.35 -9.78 1.99
N ALA A 124 57.65 -10.10 1.91
CA ALA A 124 58.17 -11.44 2.18
C ALA A 124 59.08 -11.40 3.42
N TYR A 125 58.61 -11.99 4.50
CA TYR A 125 59.39 -12.26 5.72
C TYR A 125 60.09 -13.59 5.52
N TRP A 126 61.30 -13.74 6.04
CA TRP A 126 62.09 -14.94 5.80
C TRP A 126 62.89 -15.40 7.02
N SER A 127 63.17 -16.69 7.06
CA SER A 127 64.14 -17.29 7.96
C SER A 127 65.33 -17.82 7.17
N LYS A 128 66.46 -18.01 7.86
CA LYS A 128 67.62 -18.75 7.37
C LYS A 128 68.03 -19.78 8.42
N ASN A 129 68.06 -21.06 8.05
CA ASN A 129 68.25 -22.20 8.96
C ASN A 129 67.29 -22.16 10.18
N GLY A 130 66.04 -21.71 9.98
CA GLY A 130 65.03 -21.58 11.03
C GLY A 130 65.15 -20.35 11.94
N ALA A 131 66.15 -19.48 11.73
CA ALA A 131 66.27 -18.20 12.43
C ALA A 131 65.64 -17.08 11.59
N PRO A 132 64.62 -16.35 12.07
CA PRO A 132 64.04 -15.20 11.38
C PRO A 132 65.09 -14.11 11.10
N VAL A 133 65.01 -13.45 9.95
CA VAL A 133 65.92 -12.38 9.56
C VAL A 133 65.23 -11.02 9.66
N ASP A 134 65.91 -10.07 10.29
CA ASP A 134 65.46 -8.67 10.46
C ASP A 134 65.66 -7.84 9.17
N GLN A 135 65.05 -8.33 8.07
CA GLN A 135 65.03 -7.68 6.77
C GLN A 135 63.89 -8.25 5.93
N PHE A 136 63.16 -7.42 5.19
CA PHE A 136 62.28 -7.93 4.13
C PHE A 136 63.08 -8.54 2.99
N TYR A 137 62.70 -9.73 2.50
CA TYR A 137 63.24 -10.26 1.24
C TYR A 137 62.58 -9.55 0.04
N MET A 138 61.28 -9.25 0.16
CA MET A 138 60.50 -8.47 -0.79
C MET A 138 59.71 -7.41 -0.01
N ASN A 139 59.69 -6.18 -0.51
CA ASN A 139 58.81 -5.10 -0.12
C ASN A 139 58.58 -4.28 -1.40
N THR A 140 57.51 -4.62 -2.12
CA THR A 140 57.33 -4.19 -3.52
C THR A 140 55.89 -4.40 -3.99
N ASN A 141 55.52 -3.79 -5.11
CA ASN A 141 54.24 -4.02 -5.76
C ASN A 141 54.36 -5.13 -6.81
N ALA A 142 53.38 -6.03 -6.85
CA ALA A 142 53.20 -6.98 -7.93
C ALA A 142 52.04 -6.54 -8.85
N SER A 143 52.19 -6.76 -10.14
CA SER A 143 51.21 -6.42 -11.18
C SER A 143 51.08 -7.54 -12.22
N ASN A 144 50.00 -7.48 -13.01
CA ASN A 144 49.73 -8.45 -14.05
C ASN A 144 50.31 -7.98 -15.38
N VAL A 145 51.37 -8.65 -15.86
CA VAL A 145 52.10 -8.29 -17.09
C VAL A 145 51.36 -8.72 -18.36
N ALA A 146 50.39 -9.63 -18.25
CA ALA A 146 49.68 -10.25 -19.39
C ALA A 146 48.25 -9.71 -19.62
N ALA A 147 47.81 -8.71 -18.85
CA ALA A 147 46.46 -8.11 -18.89
C ALA A 147 45.27 -9.08 -18.71
N SER A 148 45.52 -10.29 -18.19
CA SER A 148 44.52 -11.35 -18.01
C SER A 148 44.07 -11.47 -16.56
N VAL A 149 42.95 -10.86 -16.19
CA VAL A 149 42.41 -10.96 -14.81
C VAL A 149 41.83 -12.35 -14.51
N GLY A 150 42.02 -12.82 -13.27
CA GLY A 150 41.41 -14.05 -12.76
C GLY A 150 42.38 -15.19 -12.40
N THR A 151 41.83 -16.40 -12.30
CA THR A 151 42.54 -17.62 -11.87
C THR A 151 43.44 -18.14 -12.99
N GLY A 152 44.73 -18.29 -12.72
CA GLY A 152 45.75 -18.61 -13.73
C GLY A 152 46.52 -17.39 -14.24
N ALA A 153 46.14 -16.19 -13.80
CA ALA A 153 46.97 -15.00 -13.95
C ALA A 153 48.27 -15.14 -13.14
N ILE A 154 49.42 -14.95 -13.80
CA ILE A 154 50.72 -14.87 -13.14
C ILE A 154 51.04 -13.40 -12.91
N TRP A 155 51.22 -13.03 -11.64
CA TRP A 155 51.59 -11.69 -11.20
C TRP A 155 53.07 -11.67 -10.84
N SER A 156 53.76 -10.61 -11.23
CA SER A 156 55.19 -10.44 -10.98
C SER A 156 55.54 -9.02 -10.58
N THR A 157 56.75 -8.85 -10.09
CA THR A 157 57.29 -7.60 -9.55
C THR A 157 58.27 -6.98 -10.54
N GLU A 158 58.44 -5.65 -10.52
CA GLU A 158 59.36 -4.93 -11.43
C GLU A 158 60.83 -5.38 -11.26
N GLN A 159 61.20 -5.78 -10.04
CA GLN A 159 62.47 -6.46 -9.75
C GLN A 159 62.25 -7.97 -9.76
N ILE A 160 63.18 -8.72 -10.35
CA ILE A 160 63.15 -10.19 -10.35
C ILE A 160 63.78 -10.70 -9.05
N TYR A 161 62.98 -11.41 -8.25
CA TYR A 161 63.44 -12.15 -7.07
C TYR A 161 63.54 -13.63 -7.40
N TYR A 162 64.55 -14.32 -6.86
CA TYR A 162 64.82 -15.74 -7.12
C TYR A 162 64.59 -16.58 -5.86
N TRP A 163 64.35 -17.88 -6.02
CA TRP A 163 64.33 -18.80 -4.88
C TRP A 163 65.77 -19.03 -4.36
N PRO A 164 66.09 -18.70 -3.10
CA PRO A 164 67.49 -18.69 -2.60
C PRO A 164 68.03 -20.06 -2.15
N GLY A 165 67.20 -21.11 -2.15
CA GLY A 165 67.55 -22.47 -1.77
C GLY A 165 67.04 -22.92 -0.39
N ALA A 166 67.10 -24.23 -0.15
CA ALA A 166 66.45 -24.97 0.94
C ALA A 166 66.92 -24.62 2.37
N ASP A 167 67.94 -23.78 2.55
CA ASP A 167 68.33 -23.27 3.87
C ASP A 167 67.58 -21.98 4.27
N HIS A 168 66.54 -21.61 3.52
CA HIS A 168 65.65 -20.48 3.77
C HIS A 168 64.18 -20.90 3.81
N SER A 169 63.35 -20.10 4.47
CA SER A 169 61.89 -20.24 4.46
C SER A 169 61.21 -18.86 4.40
N PHE A 170 59.96 -18.82 3.95
CA PHE A 170 59.24 -17.58 3.64
C PHE A 170 57.80 -17.57 4.14
N GLN A 171 57.33 -16.41 4.61
CA GLN A 171 55.92 -16.09 4.76
C GLN A 171 55.60 -14.82 3.97
N PHE A 172 54.65 -14.92 3.04
CA PHE A 172 54.21 -13.80 2.21
C PHE A 172 52.94 -13.19 2.78
N TYR A 173 52.91 -11.85 2.81
CA TYR A 173 51.78 -11.04 3.24
C TYR A 173 51.51 -9.99 2.17
N ALA A 174 50.30 -9.97 1.61
CA ALA A 174 49.97 -9.11 0.49
C ALA A 174 48.62 -8.40 0.70
N TRP A 175 48.47 -7.18 0.20
CA TRP A 175 47.21 -6.42 0.29
C TRP A 175 46.92 -5.59 -0.96
N ALA A 176 45.64 -5.34 -1.19
CA ALA A 176 45.15 -4.41 -2.19
C ALA A 176 43.91 -3.64 -1.68
N PRO A 177 43.66 -2.39 -2.16
CA PRO A 177 44.51 -1.63 -3.07
C PRO A 177 45.75 -1.06 -2.36
N THR A 178 46.76 -0.68 -3.14
CA THR A 178 48.01 -0.10 -2.60
C THR A 178 47.86 1.34 -2.08
N ASP A 179 46.71 1.95 -2.35
CA ASP A 179 46.43 3.39 -2.30
C ASP A 179 45.05 3.68 -1.66
N ALA A 180 44.65 2.86 -0.69
CA ALA A 180 43.50 3.15 0.17
C ALA A 180 43.77 4.36 1.07
N GLY A 181 42.92 5.38 0.99
CA GLY A 181 43.00 6.54 1.87
C GLY A 181 42.77 6.14 3.33
N GLY A 182 43.64 6.58 4.24
CA GLY A 182 43.58 6.22 5.66
C GLY A 182 44.21 4.86 6.02
N LEU A 183 44.75 4.12 5.06
CA LEU A 183 45.54 2.90 5.31
C LEU A 183 47.00 3.25 5.60
N THR A 184 47.54 2.66 6.67
CA THR A 184 48.96 2.70 7.06
C THR A 184 49.49 1.26 7.09
N THR A 185 50.61 1.05 6.42
CA THR A 185 51.19 -0.27 6.13
C THR A 185 52.52 -0.48 6.87
N PRO A 186 53.00 -1.72 7.06
CA PRO A 186 54.28 -1.99 7.69
C PRO A 186 55.44 -1.20 7.07
N SER A 187 56.27 -0.65 7.95
CA SER A 187 57.49 0.09 7.65
C SER A 187 58.76 -0.68 8.03
N SER A 188 58.65 -1.69 8.91
CA SER A 188 59.77 -2.48 9.44
C SER A 188 59.47 -3.99 9.45
N PRO A 189 60.49 -4.88 9.39
CA PRO A 189 60.29 -6.35 9.44
C PRO A 189 59.64 -6.88 10.72
N GLN A 190 59.48 -6.05 11.75
CA GLN A 190 58.80 -6.35 13.00
C GLN A 190 57.26 -6.16 12.91
N GLU A 191 56.77 -5.35 11.96
CA GLU A 191 55.37 -4.93 11.85
C GLU A 191 54.58 -5.87 10.92
N LYS A 192 53.70 -6.73 11.46
CA LYS A 192 52.82 -7.62 10.66
C LYS A 192 51.38 -7.12 10.52
N SER A 193 51.12 -5.83 10.71
CA SER A 193 49.78 -5.27 10.81
C SER A 193 49.50 -4.08 9.89
N LEU A 194 48.23 -3.91 9.54
CA LEU A 194 47.68 -2.80 8.77
C LEU A 194 46.83 -1.94 9.71
N ALA A 195 47.12 -0.64 9.83
CA ALA A 195 46.24 0.29 10.55
C ALA A 195 45.37 1.04 9.55
N TYR A 196 44.06 1.11 9.80
CA TYR A 196 43.10 1.74 8.90
C TYR A 196 42.16 2.68 9.67
N THR A 197 41.93 3.85 9.10
CA THR A 197 40.83 4.76 9.49
C THR A 197 39.91 4.93 8.30
N VAL A 198 38.64 4.54 8.45
CA VAL A 198 37.63 4.56 7.38
C VAL A 198 37.36 6.01 6.93
N PRO A 199 37.50 6.34 5.63
CA PRO A 199 37.15 7.65 5.08
C PRO A 199 35.69 8.04 5.31
N GLU A 200 35.42 9.32 5.59
CA GLU A 200 34.08 9.85 5.91
C GLU A 200 33.06 9.67 4.77
N ALA A 201 33.47 9.99 3.54
CA ALA A 201 32.65 9.79 2.36
C ALA A 201 32.72 8.34 1.88
N ALA A 202 31.56 7.66 1.78
CA ALA A 202 31.47 6.27 1.31
C ALA A 202 32.25 6.05 0.00
N ALA A 203 32.08 6.94 -0.97
CA ALA A 203 32.74 6.90 -2.28
C ALA A 203 34.28 7.06 -2.25
N ASP A 204 34.92 7.33 -1.11
CA ASP A 204 36.38 7.27 -0.96
C ASP A 204 36.87 6.08 -0.13
N GLN A 205 35.96 5.35 0.52
CA GLN A 205 36.25 4.09 1.18
C GLN A 205 36.64 3.01 0.15
N LYS A 206 37.44 2.03 0.59
CA LYS A 206 37.94 0.93 -0.26
C LYS A 206 37.62 -0.43 0.36
N ASP A 207 37.34 -1.38 -0.51
CA ASP A 207 37.30 -2.80 -0.17
C ASP A 207 38.74 -3.30 -0.03
N ILE A 208 39.22 -3.40 1.21
CA ILE A 208 40.59 -3.83 1.46
C ILE A 208 40.61 -5.35 1.52
N VAL A 209 41.45 -5.95 0.67
CA VAL A 209 41.66 -7.40 0.59
C VAL A 209 43.09 -7.74 0.98
N VAL A 210 43.27 -8.82 1.76
CA VAL A 210 44.56 -9.30 2.24
C VAL A 210 44.73 -10.79 1.89
N ALA A 211 45.95 -11.19 1.55
CA ALA A 211 46.36 -12.58 1.41
C ALA A 211 47.59 -12.87 2.28
N THR A 212 47.65 -14.06 2.86
CA THR A 212 48.75 -14.51 3.72
C THR A 212 49.05 -15.98 3.48
N THR A 213 50.33 -16.36 3.47
CA THR A 213 50.73 -17.78 3.31
C THR A 213 51.17 -18.40 4.62
N ASP A 214 51.04 -19.72 4.70
CA ASP A 214 51.89 -20.56 5.57
C ASP A 214 53.39 -20.40 5.19
N GLU A 215 54.26 -21.09 5.93
CA GLU A 215 55.69 -21.12 5.61
C GLU A 215 55.99 -21.92 4.32
N ILE A 216 56.55 -21.25 3.32
CA ILE A 216 56.99 -21.82 2.04
C ILE A 216 58.52 -21.98 2.06
N GLN A 217 59.04 -23.13 1.63
CA GLN A 217 60.48 -23.39 1.60
C GLN A 217 61.20 -22.60 0.49
N GLY A 218 62.47 -22.25 0.73
CA GLY A 218 63.28 -21.43 -0.16
C GLY A 218 63.70 -22.08 -1.49
N ASP A 219 63.32 -23.34 -1.73
CA ASP A 219 63.50 -24.12 -2.96
C ASP A 219 62.17 -24.53 -3.62
N ASN A 220 61.06 -23.86 -3.29
CA ASN A 220 59.72 -24.14 -3.81
C ASN A 220 59.61 -24.08 -5.35
N ASN A 221 60.35 -23.18 -6.02
CA ASN A 221 60.48 -23.10 -7.48
C ASN A 221 59.15 -23.08 -8.30
N ALA A 222 58.09 -22.60 -7.68
CA ALA A 222 56.74 -22.50 -8.22
C ALA A 222 56.07 -21.18 -7.80
N ALA A 223 54.97 -20.81 -8.46
CA ALA A 223 54.21 -19.62 -8.13
C ALA A 223 53.63 -19.69 -6.71
N VAL A 224 53.77 -18.61 -5.94
CA VAL A 224 53.21 -18.46 -4.60
C VAL A 224 51.69 -18.30 -4.70
N PRO A 225 50.89 -19.18 -4.05
CA PRO A 225 49.44 -19.07 -4.05
C PRO A 225 49.00 -17.99 -3.06
N LEU A 226 48.30 -16.96 -3.54
CA LEU A 226 47.71 -15.89 -2.72
C LEU A 226 46.19 -15.96 -2.76
N THR A 227 45.58 -16.46 -1.69
CA THR A 227 44.12 -16.37 -1.49
C THR A 227 43.78 -15.05 -0.81
N PHE A 228 43.17 -14.13 -1.55
CA PHE A 228 42.71 -12.84 -1.03
C PHE A 228 41.33 -12.95 -0.38
N LYS A 229 41.21 -12.42 0.84
CA LYS A 229 39.96 -12.26 1.60
C LYS A 229 39.73 -10.79 1.95
N HIS A 230 38.46 -10.40 2.07
CA HIS A 230 38.05 -9.05 2.46
C HIS A 230 38.24 -8.86 3.96
N ILE A 231 38.90 -7.78 4.38
CA ILE A 231 39.07 -7.45 5.81
C ILE A 231 38.06 -6.41 6.33
N CYS A 232 37.26 -5.82 5.43
CA CYS A 232 36.15 -4.91 5.77
C CYS A 232 34.82 -5.68 5.94
N THR A 233 33.76 -4.97 6.36
CA THR A 233 32.35 -5.39 6.23
C THR A 233 31.64 -4.40 5.31
N ALA A 234 30.91 -4.90 4.32
CA ALA A 234 30.07 -4.02 3.48
C ALA A 234 28.72 -3.75 4.14
N VAL A 235 28.25 -2.50 4.09
CA VAL A 235 26.95 -2.10 4.62
C VAL A 235 26.15 -1.34 3.56
N ARG A 236 25.00 -1.88 3.16
CA ARG A 236 24.11 -1.31 2.13
C ARG A 236 22.65 -1.20 2.59
N PHE A 237 21.88 -0.36 1.91
CA PHE A 237 20.45 -0.16 2.15
C PHE A 237 19.61 -0.62 0.96
N ALA A 238 18.49 -1.27 1.25
CA ALA A 238 17.54 -1.79 0.26
C ALA A 238 16.09 -1.62 0.72
N VAL A 239 15.14 -1.72 -0.20
CA VAL A 239 13.71 -1.70 0.11
C VAL A 239 13.32 -2.98 0.87
N GLY A 240 12.50 -2.83 1.90
CA GLY A 240 11.95 -3.93 2.69
C GLY A 240 10.57 -4.40 2.19
N SER A 241 9.69 -4.79 3.10
CA SER A 241 8.39 -5.40 2.74
C SER A 241 7.30 -4.40 2.36
N GLN A 242 7.53 -3.10 2.57
CA GLN A 242 6.59 -2.02 2.24
C GLN A 242 7.37 -0.72 2.04
N MET A 243 6.91 0.15 1.13
CA MET A 243 7.42 1.50 0.96
C MET A 243 6.25 2.44 0.70
N GLN A 244 6.34 3.70 1.16
CA GLN A 244 5.36 4.74 0.83
C GLN A 244 5.92 5.66 -0.27
N PRO A 245 5.06 6.32 -1.07
CA PRO A 245 5.52 7.31 -2.06
C PRO A 245 6.20 8.52 -1.40
N GLY A 246 7.31 8.98 -1.95
CA GLY A 246 8.11 10.08 -1.41
C GLY A 246 9.58 10.01 -1.85
N GLN A 247 10.49 10.55 -1.04
CA GLN A 247 11.92 10.58 -1.36
C GLN A 247 12.78 10.25 -0.13
N ILE A 248 13.71 9.28 -0.25
CA ILE A 248 14.77 9.05 0.73
C ILE A 248 15.89 10.05 0.45
N LYS A 249 15.94 11.14 1.23
CA LYS A 249 16.98 12.17 1.13
C LYS A 249 18.36 11.63 1.52
N SER A 250 18.46 10.96 2.66
CA SER A 250 19.74 10.47 3.18
C SER A 250 19.60 9.26 4.10
N VAL A 251 20.72 8.54 4.25
CA VAL A 251 20.91 7.46 5.22
C VAL A 251 22.20 7.70 6.00
N ALA A 252 22.24 7.29 7.27
CA ALA A 252 23.44 7.37 8.10
C ALA A 252 23.60 6.19 9.06
N LEU A 253 24.86 5.88 9.36
CA LEU A 253 25.33 4.94 10.37
C LEU A 253 25.96 5.77 11.49
N LYS A 254 25.34 5.84 12.68
CA LYS A 254 25.77 6.69 13.79
C LYS A 254 26.35 5.88 14.94
N GLY A 255 27.32 6.46 15.66
CA GLY A 255 27.90 5.87 16.86
C GLY A 255 28.75 4.62 16.63
N VAL A 256 29.39 4.50 15.45
CA VAL A 256 30.16 3.30 15.04
C VAL A 256 31.66 3.55 15.07
N LYS A 257 32.46 2.49 15.30
CA LYS A 257 33.93 2.58 15.36
C LYS A 257 34.51 2.71 13.95
N ASN A 258 35.47 3.62 13.76
CA ASN A 258 36.06 3.95 12.45
C ASN A 258 37.56 3.66 12.30
N ALA A 259 38.27 3.37 13.39
CA ALA A 259 39.72 3.19 13.37
C ALA A 259 40.15 1.93 14.12
N GLY A 260 41.14 1.23 13.57
CA GLY A 260 41.71 0.03 14.17
C GLY A 260 42.95 -0.46 13.46
N THR A 261 43.49 -1.57 13.97
CA THR A 261 44.66 -2.27 13.46
C THR A 261 44.30 -3.72 13.19
N TYR A 262 44.47 -4.18 11.96
CA TYR A 262 44.34 -5.56 11.54
C TYR A 262 45.70 -6.27 11.62
N ASP A 263 45.80 -7.31 12.45
CA ASP A 263 46.96 -8.20 12.47
C ASP A 263 46.81 -9.22 11.34
N MET A 264 47.68 -9.15 10.33
CA MET A 264 47.61 -10.05 9.18
C MET A 264 47.99 -11.49 9.54
N ALA A 265 48.78 -11.71 10.60
CA ALA A 265 49.19 -13.04 11.03
C ALA A 265 48.20 -13.69 11.99
N ALA A 266 47.48 -12.90 12.79
CA ALA A 266 46.43 -13.38 13.69
C ALA A 266 45.01 -13.37 13.08
N ASP A 267 44.86 -12.83 11.86
CA ASP A 267 43.59 -12.73 11.11
C ASP A 267 42.47 -12.01 11.87
N ASN A 268 42.81 -10.91 12.56
CA ASN A 268 41.88 -10.24 13.45
C ASN A 268 42.10 -8.72 13.56
N TRP A 269 41.00 -7.99 13.81
CA TRP A 269 41.02 -6.55 14.10
C TRP A 269 41.12 -6.26 15.59
N SER A 270 41.91 -5.25 15.94
CA SER A 270 41.90 -4.54 17.22
C SER A 270 41.41 -3.12 16.98
N LEU A 271 40.23 -2.77 17.50
CA LEU A 271 39.58 -1.48 17.23
C LEU A 271 39.81 -0.48 18.37
N GLY A 272 39.92 0.81 18.02
CA GLY A 272 39.84 1.89 19.01
C GLY A 272 38.43 2.06 19.59
N ASP A 273 38.28 2.83 20.67
CA ASP A 273 36.97 3.09 21.30
C ASP A 273 36.28 4.37 20.84
N ALA A 274 36.93 5.16 19.97
CA ALA A 274 36.31 6.32 19.34
C ALA A 274 35.17 5.87 18.40
N THR A 275 34.06 6.60 18.46
CA THR A 275 32.90 6.42 17.58
C THR A 275 32.62 7.68 16.77
N VAL A 276 32.15 7.51 15.55
CA VAL A 276 31.79 8.59 14.62
C VAL A 276 30.49 8.25 13.89
N ASN A 277 30.06 9.16 13.03
CA ASN A 277 28.90 8.98 12.15
C ASN A 277 29.36 8.99 10.69
N PHE A 278 28.75 8.15 9.85
CA PHE A 278 28.93 8.12 8.40
C PHE A 278 27.57 8.35 7.74
N SER A 279 27.49 9.24 6.76
CA SER A 279 26.22 9.63 6.13
C SER A 279 26.33 9.77 4.62
N GLN A 280 25.27 9.40 3.90
CA GLN A 280 25.16 9.58 2.46
C GLN A 280 23.86 10.30 2.11
N THR A 281 23.95 11.30 1.24
CA THR A 281 22.79 11.90 0.56
C THR A 281 22.51 11.07 -0.69
N LEU A 282 21.26 10.64 -0.85
CA LEU A 282 20.82 9.74 -1.92
C LEU A 282 19.81 10.43 -2.86
N ASN A 283 18.87 11.21 -2.30
CA ASN A 283 17.72 11.77 -3.03
C ASN A 283 16.99 10.72 -3.91
N LYS A 284 16.79 9.53 -3.34
CA LYS A 284 16.18 8.38 -4.00
C LYS A 284 14.66 8.50 -3.94
N GLU A 285 14.02 8.77 -5.09
CA GLU A 285 12.56 8.70 -5.24
C GLU A 285 12.03 7.29 -4.92
N THR A 286 10.84 7.25 -4.32
CA THR A 286 10.05 6.04 -4.04
C THR A 286 8.59 6.23 -4.44
N THR A 287 7.99 5.17 -4.96
CA THR A 287 6.65 5.16 -5.57
C THR A 287 5.64 4.32 -4.79
N GLY A 288 6.09 3.54 -3.81
CA GLY A 288 5.27 2.55 -3.11
C GLY A 288 4.93 1.32 -3.98
N THR A 289 5.72 1.08 -5.03
CA THR A 289 5.61 -0.08 -5.94
C THR A 289 6.92 -0.85 -6.13
N GLU A 290 7.96 -0.44 -5.41
CA GLU A 290 9.27 -1.09 -5.36
C GLU A 290 9.17 -2.54 -4.83
N ALA A 291 10.05 -3.42 -5.33
CA ALA A 291 10.15 -4.79 -4.85
C ALA A 291 10.98 -4.89 -3.56
N ASN A 292 10.65 -5.89 -2.73
CA ASN A 292 11.45 -6.27 -1.57
C ASN A 292 12.87 -6.67 -2.00
N GLY A 293 13.87 -5.86 -1.63
CA GLY A 293 15.27 -6.00 -2.06
C GLY A 293 15.77 -4.95 -3.05
N ASP A 294 14.91 -4.08 -3.59
CA ASP A 294 15.33 -3.03 -4.53
C ASP A 294 16.38 -2.08 -3.92
N ALA A 295 17.35 -1.66 -4.73
CA ALA A 295 18.49 -0.87 -4.25
C ALA A 295 18.09 0.56 -3.85
N ILE A 296 18.46 0.94 -2.62
CA ILE A 296 18.39 2.31 -2.09
C ILE A 296 19.77 2.98 -2.19
N THR A 297 20.83 2.30 -1.75
CA THR A 297 22.23 2.66 -2.08
C THR A 297 22.72 1.91 -3.33
N THR A 298 23.50 2.57 -4.19
CA THR A 298 24.16 1.92 -5.34
C THR A 298 25.39 1.11 -4.90
N SER A 299 26.08 0.47 -5.85
CA SER A 299 27.41 -0.15 -5.67
C SER A 299 28.42 0.81 -5.03
N GLU A 300 28.51 2.04 -5.55
CA GLU A 300 29.42 3.09 -5.09
C GLU A 300 28.93 3.76 -3.80
N GLY A 301 27.66 3.57 -3.46
CA GLY A 301 27.04 3.97 -2.20
C GLY A 301 27.07 2.88 -1.11
N THR A 302 27.81 1.79 -1.31
CA THR A 302 28.02 0.78 -0.27
C THR A 302 29.13 1.25 0.68
N PHE A 303 28.86 1.29 1.98
CA PHE A 303 29.89 1.62 2.98
C PHE A 303 30.82 0.41 3.19
N MET A 304 32.13 0.65 3.26
CA MET A 304 33.17 -0.33 3.58
C MET A 304 33.70 -0.08 4.99
N MET A 305 33.06 -0.73 5.96
CA MET A 305 33.23 -0.49 7.39
C MET A 305 34.23 -1.46 8.03
N LEU A 306 34.71 -1.12 9.24
CA LEU A 306 35.45 -2.08 10.07
C LEU A 306 34.48 -3.11 10.68
N PRO A 307 34.81 -4.41 10.65
CA PRO A 307 34.04 -5.44 11.34
C PRO A 307 34.10 -5.20 12.85
N GLN A 308 32.94 -5.23 13.52
CA GLN A 308 32.80 -4.82 14.91
C GLN A 308 31.52 -5.36 15.54
N THR A 309 31.54 -5.63 16.85
CA THR A 309 30.32 -5.54 17.67
C THR A 309 29.99 -4.06 17.83
N LEU A 310 28.80 -3.66 17.40
CA LEU A 310 28.37 -2.26 17.39
C LEU A 310 28.18 -1.74 18.84
N PRO A 311 28.65 -0.53 19.17
CA PRO A 311 28.39 0.09 20.47
C PRO A 311 26.89 0.16 20.81
N ALA A 312 26.53 0.05 22.09
CA ALA A 312 25.13 -0.03 22.53
C ALA A 312 24.24 1.18 22.12
N GLY A 313 24.84 2.33 21.82
CA GLY A 313 24.16 3.53 21.30
C GLY A 313 24.26 3.74 19.78
N ALA A 314 24.73 2.75 19.01
CA ALA A 314 24.83 2.86 17.57
C ALA A 314 23.44 2.82 16.90
N THR A 315 23.22 3.68 15.91
CA THR A 315 21.93 3.77 15.19
C THR A 315 22.05 3.80 13.68
N VAL A 316 21.02 3.31 12.99
CA VAL A 316 20.67 3.73 11.63
C VAL A 316 19.81 4.98 11.72
N GLU A 317 20.05 5.97 10.88
CA GLU A 317 19.15 7.11 10.65
C GLU A 317 18.78 7.22 9.18
N VAL A 318 17.53 7.57 8.89
CA VAL A 318 17.00 7.79 7.56
C VAL A 318 16.22 9.10 7.54
N VAL A 319 16.50 9.98 6.58
CA VAL A 319 15.67 11.16 6.32
C VAL A 319 14.80 10.87 5.11
N PHE A 320 13.49 10.88 5.33
CA PHE A 320 12.47 10.60 4.32
C PHE A 320 11.52 11.79 4.16
N VAL A 321 11.23 12.15 2.92
CA VAL A 321 10.24 13.18 2.56
C VAL A 321 8.97 12.48 2.15
N ASN A 322 7.84 12.75 2.82
CA ASN A 322 6.56 12.21 2.39
C ASN A 322 5.99 12.95 1.16
N ALA A 323 4.92 12.43 0.57
CA ALA A 323 4.23 13.04 -0.57
C ALA A 323 3.74 14.49 -0.33
N ASN A 324 3.69 14.95 0.93
CA ASN A 324 3.29 16.31 1.31
C ASN A 324 4.49 17.28 1.45
N ASN A 325 5.70 16.84 1.12
CA ASN A 325 6.98 17.56 1.31
C ASN A 325 7.35 17.82 2.79
N GLU A 326 6.89 16.98 3.72
CA GLU A 326 7.34 17.01 5.11
C GLU A 326 8.58 16.12 5.29
N ASP A 327 9.66 16.67 5.82
CA ASP A 327 10.88 15.93 6.17
C ASP A 327 10.69 15.20 7.51
N ARG A 328 10.79 13.87 7.49
CA ARG A 328 10.78 12.98 8.66
C ARG A 328 12.17 12.37 8.88
N THR A 329 12.68 12.44 10.11
CA THR A 329 13.92 11.76 10.51
C THR A 329 13.57 10.56 11.36
N LEU A 330 14.00 9.37 10.94
CA LEU A 330 13.59 8.09 11.53
C LEU A 330 14.84 7.31 11.96
N THR A 331 14.89 6.84 13.22
CA THR A 331 16.11 6.21 13.77
C THR A 331 15.86 4.82 14.36
N ALA A 332 16.82 3.91 14.14
CA ALA A 332 16.84 2.53 14.66
C ALA A 332 18.05 2.33 15.55
N SER A 333 17.90 1.76 16.75
CA SER A 333 19.05 1.17 17.42
C SER A 333 19.51 -0.08 16.68
N ILE A 334 20.81 -0.15 16.38
CA ILE A 334 21.52 -1.33 15.88
C ILE A 334 22.61 -1.78 16.88
N GLY A 335 22.64 -1.16 18.06
CA GLY A 335 23.68 -1.40 19.06
C GLY A 335 23.69 -2.83 19.60
N ASN A 336 24.90 -3.31 19.93
CA ASN A 336 25.23 -4.67 20.35
C ASN A 336 25.09 -5.76 19.27
N THR A 337 24.71 -5.42 18.03
CA THR A 337 24.70 -6.36 16.89
C THR A 337 26.08 -6.42 16.20
N GLU A 338 26.33 -7.43 15.38
CA GLU A 338 27.67 -7.76 14.87
C GLU A 338 27.81 -7.54 13.37
N TRP A 339 28.85 -6.78 12.98
CA TRP A 339 29.35 -6.67 11.61
C TRP A 339 30.56 -7.59 11.46
N LYS A 340 30.41 -8.68 10.69
CA LYS A 340 31.46 -9.70 10.53
C LYS A 340 32.40 -9.39 9.37
N MET A 341 33.67 -9.73 9.55
CA MET A 341 34.70 -9.56 8.53
C MET A 341 34.34 -10.32 7.25
N GLY A 342 34.45 -9.66 6.10
CA GLY A 342 34.17 -10.22 4.79
C GLY A 342 32.69 -10.52 4.49
N THR A 343 31.75 -10.01 5.29
CA THR A 343 30.30 -10.17 5.04
C THR A 343 29.65 -8.90 4.48
N THR A 344 28.45 -9.05 3.93
CA THR A 344 27.58 -7.94 3.53
C THR A 344 26.37 -7.85 4.45
N VAL A 345 26.19 -6.69 5.09
CA VAL A 345 25.03 -6.34 5.91
C VAL A 345 24.08 -5.49 5.08
N THR A 346 22.87 -6.00 4.84
CA THR A 346 21.82 -5.27 4.11
C THR A 346 20.72 -4.85 5.08
N TYR A 347 20.57 -3.54 5.30
CA TYR A 347 19.45 -2.96 6.04
C TYR A 347 18.26 -2.77 5.09
N LYS A 348 17.23 -3.61 5.23
CA LYS A 348 15.96 -3.50 4.49
C LYS A 348 15.03 -2.51 5.19
N LEU A 349 14.76 -1.36 4.57
CA LEU A 349 13.93 -0.26 5.08
C LEU A 349 12.46 -0.42 4.66
N SER A 350 11.51 -0.48 5.61
CA SER A 350 10.10 -0.79 5.31
C SER A 350 9.12 0.33 5.72
N ILE A 351 9.04 1.43 4.95
CA ILE A 351 8.30 2.64 5.35
C ILE A 351 6.80 2.52 5.08
N THR A 352 6.01 2.42 6.14
CA THR A 352 4.54 2.44 6.16
C THR A 352 4.00 3.85 5.86
N PRO A 353 2.95 4.03 5.03
CA PRO A 353 2.25 5.30 4.89
C PRO A 353 1.35 5.57 6.10
N GLU A 354 1.37 6.79 6.61
CA GLU A 354 0.42 7.26 7.63
C GLU A 354 -0.68 8.12 7.02
N TYR A 355 -1.92 7.76 7.30
CA TYR A 355 -3.11 8.51 6.93
C TYR A 355 -4.23 8.13 7.90
N GLU A 356 -5.09 9.10 8.23
CA GLU A 356 -6.25 8.87 9.08
C GLU A 356 -7.47 8.57 8.18
N LEU A 357 -7.82 7.28 8.08
CA LEU A 357 -9.08 6.79 7.53
C LEU A 357 -9.67 5.75 8.47
N GLU A 358 -10.91 5.97 8.91
CA GLU A 358 -11.68 5.03 9.72
C GLU A 358 -13.18 5.15 9.46
N PHE A 359 -13.92 4.07 9.70
CA PHE A 359 -15.38 4.12 9.78
C PHE A 359 -15.76 4.49 11.22
N VAL A 360 -16.54 5.56 11.38
CA VAL A 360 -17.05 6.02 12.69
C VAL A 360 -18.32 5.27 13.06
N SER A 361 -19.19 5.03 12.08
CA SER A 361 -20.35 4.13 12.22
C SER A 361 -19.93 2.72 12.62
N GLN A 362 -20.83 2.01 13.30
CA GLN A 362 -20.70 0.58 13.57
C GLN A 362 -21.62 -0.22 12.62
N PRO A 363 -21.26 -1.47 12.26
CA PRO A 363 -22.05 -2.28 11.34
C PRO A 363 -23.31 -2.82 12.02
N GLU A 364 -24.46 -2.54 11.39
CA GLU A 364 -25.79 -3.01 11.78
C GLU A 364 -26.36 -3.91 10.68
N MET A 365 -27.14 -4.91 11.07
CA MET A 365 -27.81 -5.81 10.12
C MET A 365 -28.88 -5.05 9.34
N GLN A 366 -28.98 -5.33 8.04
CA GLN A 366 -29.89 -4.64 7.11
C GLN A 366 -30.95 -5.62 6.58
N ASP A 367 -32.15 -5.13 6.28
CA ASP A 367 -33.23 -6.00 5.79
C ASP A 367 -33.13 -6.27 4.28
N ALA A 368 -33.89 -7.27 3.82
CA ALA A 368 -33.90 -7.77 2.46
C ALA A 368 -34.52 -6.79 1.44
N HIS A 369 -35.16 -5.70 1.88
CA HIS A 369 -35.80 -4.72 1.01
C HIS A 369 -34.81 -3.69 0.42
N TYR A 370 -35.31 -2.66 -0.27
CA TYR A 370 -34.46 -1.55 -0.71
C TYR A 370 -34.10 -0.69 0.50
N VAL A 371 -32.81 -0.45 0.73
CA VAL A 371 -32.31 0.21 1.96
C VAL A 371 -31.38 1.36 1.61
N ILE A 372 -31.51 2.45 2.36
CA ILE A 372 -30.56 3.57 2.40
C ILE A 372 -29.88 3.51 3.76
N TYR A 373 -28.63 3.08 3.80
CA TYR A 373 -27.88 2.91 5.05
C TYR A 373 -26.83 4.03 5.19
N PRO A 374 -27.09 5.09 5.97
CA PRO A 374 -26.14 6.17 6.16
C PRO A 374 -24.99 5.74 7.08
N ILE A 375 -23.76 5.86 6.60
CA ILE A 375 -22.54 5.66 7.37
C ILE A 375 -21.76 6.97 7.52
N THR A 376 -21.00 7.09 8.60
CA THR A 376 -20.01 8.17 8.78
C THR A 376 -18.61 7.57 8.71
N ILE A 377 -17.76 8.17 7.88
CA ILE A 377 -16.33 7.92 7.84
C ILE A 377 -15.58 9.16 8.36
N LYS A 378 -14.33 8.98 8.75
CA LYS A 378 -13.42 10.06 9.15
C LYS A 378 -12.22 10.08 8.21
N SER A 379 -11.83 11.27 7.79
CA SER A 379 -10.87 11.52 6.72
C SER A 379 -9.89 12.62 7.15
N GLY A 380 -8.63 12.26 7.39
CA GLY A 380 -7.59 13.19 7.84
C GLY A 380 -7.17 14.20 6.77
N ASP A 381 -6.63 15.34 7.22
CA ASP A 381 -6.12 16.40 6.34
C ASP A 381 -4.83 16.02 5.60
N LYS A 382 -4.06 15.06 6.11
CA LYS A 382 -2.79 14.57 5.54
C LYS A 382 -2.91 13.38 4.57
N LEU A 383 -4.06 13.22 3.90
CA LEU A 383 -4.26 12.13 2.94
C LEU A 383 -3.31 12.20 1.71
N PRO A 384 -2.90 11.04 1.14
CA PRO A 384 -2.24 10.97 -0.16
C PRO A 384 -3.05 11.62 -1.29
N ALA A 385 -2.35 12.03 -2.36
CA ALA A 385 -2.95 12.73 -3.49
C ALA A 385 -4.13 11.96 -4.12
N GLY A 386 -5.26 12.65 -4.30
CA GLY A 386 -6.52 12.09 -4.77
C GLY A 386 -7.53 11.78 -3.65
N GLY A 387 -7.14 11.84 -2.38
CA GLY A 387 -8.04 11.64 -1.24
C GLY A 387 -8.29 10.16 -0.94
N TRP A 388 -9.55 9.77 -0.79
CA TRP A 388 -9.98 8.41 -0.43
C TRP A 388 -10.95 7.81 -1.45
N THR A 389 -11.00 6.49 -1.49
CA THR A 389 -11.92 5.69 -2.30
C THR A 389 -12.64 4.66 -1.43
N LEU A 390 -13.96 4.56 -1.61
CA LEU A 390 -14.86 3.58 -1.00
C LEU A 390 -15.42 2.65 -2.10
N THR A 391 -15.33 1.34 -1.89
CA THR A 391 -15.91 0.30 -2.77
C THR A 391 -16.68 -0.75 -1.96
N SER A 392 -17.38 -1.66 -2.64
CA SER A 392 -18.04 -2.84 -2.04
C SER A 392 -17.57 -4.13 -2.72
N ASN A 393 -17.59 -5.25 -1.99
CA ASN A 393 -17.47 -6.60 -2.56
C ASN A 393 -18.65 -6.96 -3.49
N ASP A 394 -19.83 -6.38 -3.30
CA ASP A 394 -21.01 -6.54 -4.17
C ASP A 394 -21.31 -5.24 -4.93
N ALA A 395 -20.43 -4.93 -5.89
CA ALA A 395 -20.55 -3.78 -6.78
C ALA A 395 -21.75 -3.84 -7.76
N ALA A 396 -22.55 -4.91 -7.72
CA ALA A 396 -23.78 -5.03 -8.50
C ALA A 396 -25.02 -4.57 -7.71
N ASN A 397 -25.02 -4.75 -6.38
CA ASN A 397 -26.16 -4.42 -5.51
C ASN A 397 -25.92 -3.25 -4.54
N VAL A 398 -24.67 -2.79 -4.38
CA VAL A 398 -24.30 -1.69 -3.49
C VAL A 398 -23.79 -0.49 -4.29
N THR A 399 -24.35 0.69 -4.05
CA THR A 399 -23.89 1.98 -4.61
C THR A 399 -23.81 3.07 -3.53
N PHE A 400 -23.10 4.16 -3.81
CA PHE A 400 -22.75 5.19 -2.82
C PHE A 400 -23.02 6.60 -3.33
N VAL A 401 -23.47 7.49 -2.43
CA VAL A 401 -23.43 8.96 -2.62
C VAL A 401 -22.93 9.62 -1.34
N GLU A 402 -21.98 10.53 -1.45
CA GLU A 402 -21.54 11.38 -0.34
C GLU A 402 -22.59 12.48 -0.05
N LYS A 403 -22.85 12.77 1.22
CA LYS A 403 -23.79 13.83 1.61
C LYS A 403 -23.33 15.20 1.08
N ASP A 404 -24.30 16.02 0.74
CA ASP A 404 -24.16 17.32 0.09
C ASP A 404 -23.47 17.26 -1.30
N LYS A 405 -23.39 16.08 -1.93
CA LYS A 405 -22.93 15.87 -3.33
C LYS A 405 -24.03 15.38 -4.28
N PHE A 406 -25.30 15.35 -3.85
CA PHE A 406 -26.42 15.11 -4.77
C PHE A 406 -26.54 16.24 -5.81
N VAL A 407 -27.10 15.93 -6.97
CA VAL A 407 -27.29 16.90 -8.07
C VAL A 407 -28.22 18.06 -7.72
N ASN A 408 -29.08 17.90 -6.71
CA ASN A 408 -29.92 18.95 -6.14
C ASN A 408 -30.20 18.64 -4.66
N ASN A 409 -30.34 19.68 -3.83
CA ASN A 409 -30.74 19.57 -2.42
C ASN A 409 -32.10 18.88 -2.23
N ASP A 410 -33.04 19.06 -3.17
CA ASP A 410 -34.35 18.41 -3.13
C ASP A 410 -34.22 16.88 -3.19
N VAL A 411 -33.30 16.38 -4.03
CA VAL A 411 -32.99 14.95 -4.14
C VAL A 411 -32.41 14.42 -2.83
N GLN A 412 -31.54 15.20 -2.16
CA GLN A 412 -31.04 14.83 -0.83
C GLN A 412 -32.16 14.83 0.21
N ALA A 413 -33.08 15.80 0.19
CA ALA A 413 -34.22 15.85 1.11
C ALA A 413 -35.16 14.64 0.94
N LEU A 414 -35.32 14.14 -0.29
CA LEU A 414 -36.05 12.88 -0.56
C LEU A 414 -35.31 11.65 -0.02
N VAL A 415 -33.98 11.60 -0.16
CA VAL A 415 -33.14 10.51 0.39
C VAL A 415 -33.12 10.53 1.92
N ASP A 416 -33.00 11.71 2.54
CA ASP A 416 -33.13 11.91 4.00
C ASP A 416 -34.55 11.57 4.51
N ALA A 417 -35.58 11.71 3.66
CA ALA A 417 -36.95 11.25 3.94
C ALA A 417 -37.18 9.74 3.63
N GLY A 418 -36.13 9.00 3.29
CA GLY A 418 -36.14 7.54 3.13
C GLY A 418 -36.55 7.02 1.74
N TYR A 419 -36.74 7.88 0.74
CA TYR A 419 -37.11 7.44 -0.61
C TYR A 419 -35.90 6.85 -1.36
N TRP A 420 -35.94 5.55 -1.69
CA TRP A 420 -34.88 4.91 -2.47
C TRP A 420 -35.04 5.26 -3.96
N LEU A 421 -34.29 6.26 -4.42
CA LEU A 421 -34.44 6.86 -5.75
C LEU A 421 -33.58 6.15 -6.81
N ASP A 422 -34.23 5.53 -7.79
CA ASP A 422 -33.55 4.94 -8.96
C ASP A 422 -32.91 6.04 -9.83
N GLY A 423 -31.68 5.80 -10.28
CA GLY A 423 -30.87 6.79 -11.00
C GLY A 423 -30.21 7.89 -10.15
N TYR A 424 -30.54 8.01 -8.86
CA TYR A 424 -29.93 8.97 -7.92
C TYR A 424 -29.18 8.30 -6.75
N ASN A 425 -29.09 6.96 -6.78
CA ASN A 425 -28.39 6.09 -5.83
C ASN A 425 -26.86 6.00 -6.04
N GLY A 426 -26.31 6.71 -7.03
CA GLY A 426 -24.87 6.87 -7.23
C GLY A 426 -24.17 5.69 -7.93
N THR A 427 -22.93 5.43 -7.56
CA THR A 427 -22.04 4.43 -8.21
C THR A 427 -21.47 3.44 -7.21
N SER A 428 -21.09 2.24 -7.65
CA SER A 428 -20.48 1.18 -6.82
C SER A 428 -19.00 1.41 -6.49
N THR A 429 -18.52 2.63 -6.75
CA THR A 429 -17.23 3.17 -6.30
C THR A 429 -17.44 4.67 -6.10
N LEU A 430 -16.97 5.19 -4.98
CA LEU A 430 -16.99 6.60 -4.63
C LEU A 430 -15.55 7.05 -4.32
N THR A 431 -15.08 8.11 -4.96
CA THR A 431 -13.77 8.72 -4.70
C THR A 431 -13.96 10.19 -4.38
N SER A 432 -13.33 10.66 -3.31
CA SER A 432 -13.53 12.02 -2.81
C SER A 432 -12.31 12.54 -2.05
N THR A 433 -12.21 13.87 -1.97
CA THR A 433 -11.17 14.61 -1.25
C THR A 433 -11.70 15.32 0.00
N THR A 434 -12.96 15.07 0.40
CA THR A 434 -13.54 15.67 1.62
C THR A 434 -12.85 15.11 2.87
N THR A 435 -12.55 16.01 3.82
CA THR A 435 -11.87 15.74 5.10
C THR A 435 -12.76 16.10 6.30
N GLY A 436 -12.39 15.62 7.49
CA GLY A 436 -13.23 15.64 8.69
C GLY A 436 -14.12 14.40 8.79
N GLU A 437 -15.26 14.53 9.47
CA GLU A 437 -16.33 13.52 9.46
C GLU A 437 -17.19 13.70 8.19
N VAL A 438 -17.38 12.62 7.43
CA VAL A 438 -18.09 12.63 6.15
C VAL A 438 -19.20 11.59 6.17
N GLN A 439 -20.44 12.03 5.92
CA GLN A 439 -21.60 11.14 5.78
C GLN A 439 -21.69 10.60 4.35
N VAL A 440 -21.92 9.30 4.21
CA VAL A 440 -22.10 8.60 2.93
C VAL A 440 -23.35 7.73 3.01
N TYR A 441 -24.25 7.85 2.05
CA TYR A 441 -25.40 6.97 1.91
C TYR A 441 -25.00 5.72 1.13
N VAL A 442 -25.11 4.56 1.78
CA VAL A 442 -24.92 3.25 1.14
C VAL A 442 -26.28 2.75 0.68
N PHE A 443 -26.51 2.80 -0.63
CA PHE A 443 -27.74 2.32 -1.24
C PHE A 443 -27.64 0.81 -1.51
N LEU A 444 -28.52 0.04 -0.89
CA LEU A 444 -28.65 -1.40 -1.10
C LEU A 444 -29.88 -1.68 -1.96
N LYS A 445 -29.69 -2.41 -3.06
CA LYS A 445 -30.80 -3.09 -3.75
C LYS A 445 -31.33 -4.21 -2.87
N GLU A 446 -32.59 -4.60 -3.06
CA GLU A 446 -33.16 -5.74 -2.35
C GLU A 446 -32.29 -7.02 -2.48
N ASN A 447 -32.25 -7.81 -1.41
CA ASN A 447 -31.73 -9.17 -1.45
C ASN A 447 -32.89 -10.13 -1.75
N ALA A 448 -33.25 -10.26 -3.02
CA ALA A 448 -34.39 -11.07 -3.45
C ALA A 448 -34.19 -12.61 -3.31
N THR A 449 -33.08 -13.07 -2.73
CA THR A 449 -32.63 -14.47 -2.79
C THR A 449 -33.08 -15.31 -1.59
N GLU A 450 -32.65 -16.57 -1.50
CA GLU A 450 -32.89 -17.45 -0.35
C GLU A 450 -31.77 -17.38 0.72
N ALA A 451 -30.71 -16.59 0.51
CA ALA A 451 -29.55 -16.55 1.40
C ALA A 451 -29.14 -15.11 1.78
N ASP A 452 -28.61 -14.94 2.99
CA ASP A 452 -28.15 -13.65 3.48
C ASP A 452 -26.94 -13.13 2.68
N ARG A 453 -26.97 -11.87 2.28
CA ARG A 453 -25.93 -11.19 1.49
C ARG A 453 -24.93 -10.54 2.45
N ASN A 454 -23.73 -11.11 2.56
CA ASN A 454 -22.64 -10.53 3.35
C ASN A 454 -21.89 -9.46 2.53
N ILE A 455 -21.98 -8.22 2.99
CA ILE A 455 -21.41 -7.04 2.34
C ILE A 455 -20.19 -6.59 3.14
N THR A 456 -19.10 -6.33 2.44
CA THR A 456 -17.89 -5.68 2.97
C THR A 456 -17.61 -4.44 2.14
N LEU A 457 -17.62 -3.29 2.80
CA LEU A 457 -17.16 -2.03 2.22
C LEU A 457 -15.66 -1.88 2.49
N SER A 458 -14.93 -1.32 1.52
CA SER A 458 -13.48 -1.18 1.57
C SER A 458 -13.10 0.30 1.38
N LEU A 459 -12.50 0.90 2.40
CA LEU A 459 -12.06 2.30 2.44
C LEU A 459 -10.54 2.38 2.47
N LYS A 460 -9.95 3.15 1.55
CA LYS A 460 -8.48 3.37 1.47
C LYS A 460 -8.14 4.67 0.74
N PRO A 461 -6.88 5.15 0.77
CA PRO A 461 -6.44 6.25 -0.09
C PRO A 461 -6.66 5.96 -1.58
N ALA A 462 -7.01 6.99 -2.35
CA ALA A 462 -7.26 6.91 -3.79
C ALA A 462 -5.96 6.86 -4.63
N ALA A 463 -4.83 7.23 -4.02
CA ALA A 463 -3.51 7.17 -4.65
C ALA A 463 -3.11 5.73 -5.03
N GLN A 464 -2.29 5.59 -6.07
CA GLN A 464 -1.62 4.32 -6.35
C GLN A 464 -0.55 4.04 -5.29
N GLY A 465 -0.52 2.81 -4.77
CA GLY A 465 0.41 2.36 -3.73
C GLY A 465 -0.15 1.20 -2.92
N ASN A 466 0.70 0.54 -2.13
CA ASN A 466 0.30 -0.56 -1.25
C ASN A 466 -0.28 -0.05 0.09
N TYR A 467 -1.48 0.52 0.02
CA TYR A 467 -2.24 0.97 1.19
C TYR A 467 -3.16 -0.15 1.71
N GLU A 468 -3.10 -0.39 3.02
CA GLU A 468 -4.06 -1.23 3.74
C GLU A 468 -5.49 -0.70 3.54
N ALA A 469 -6.46 -1.57 3.35
CA ALA A 469 -7.87 -1.19 3.34
C ALA A 469 -8.45 -1.31 4.75
N LYS A 470 -9.26 -0.32 5.16
CA LYS A 470 -10.17 -0.49 6.29
C LYS A 470 -11.46 -1.11 5.78
N GLU A 471 -12.01 -2.05 6.54
CA GLU A 471 -13.18 -2.81 6.16
C GLU A 471 -14.37 -2.53 7.07
N PHE A 472 -15.56 -2.46 6.50
CA PHE A 472 -16.83 -2.33 7.20
C PHE A 472 -17.77 -3.41 6.70
N SER A 473 -17.96 -4.45 7.51
CA SER A 473 -18.67 -5.68 7.11
C SER A 473 -20.00 -5.82 7.87
N PHE A 474 -21.08 -6.02 7.12
CA PHE A 474 -22.43 -6.24 7.64
C PHE A 474 -23.21 -7.24 6.78
N THR A 475 -24.31 -7.75 7.33
CA THR A 475 -25.18 -8.70 6.63
C THR A 475 -26.48 -8.02 6.24
N GLN A 476 -26.88 -8.16 4.97
CA GLN A 476 -28.23 -7.86 4.51
C GLN A 476 -29.01 -9.18 4.39
N TYR A 477 -30.07 -9.33 5.17
CA TYR A 477 -30.85 -10.57 5.24
C TYR A 477 -31.49 -10.96 3.89
N CYS A 478 -31.80 -12.24 3.69
CA CYS A 478 -32.83 -12.66 2.75
C CYS A 478 -34.24 -12.54 3.39
N PRO A 479 -35.34 -12.54 2.61
CA PRO A 479 -36.69 -12.59 3.18
C PRO A 479 -36.91 -13.93 3.88
N ALA A 480 -37.66 -13.91 4.98
CA ALA A 480 -38.08 -15.13 5.64
C ALA A 480 -39.17 -15.83 4.80
N TRP A 481 -38.74 -16.73 3.92
CA TRP A 481 -39.60 -17.40 2.94
C TRP A 481 -40.48 -18.48 3.58
N ASN A 482 -41.81 -18.34 3.40
CA ASN A 482 -42.81 -19.33 3.81
C ASN A 482 -44.00 -19.34 2.81
N ASN A 483 -44.42 -20.51 2.37
CA ASN A 483 -45.57 -20.71 1.46
C ASN A 483 -45.59 -19.83 0.18
N GLY A 484 -44.43 -19.38 -0.31
CA GLY A 484 -44.31 -18.52 -1.49
C GLY A 484 -44.28 -17.01 -1.20
N ILE A 485 -44.48 -16.63 0.06
CA ILE A 485 -44.35 -15.25 0.56
C ILE A 485 -43.04 -15.12 1.32
N GLY A 486 -42.34 -13.99 1.18
CA GLY A 486 -41.16 -13.62 1.96
C GLY A 486 -41.48 -12.48 2.89
N VAL A 487 -41.19 -12.62 4.18
CA VAL A 487 -41.34 -11.54 5.17
C VAL A 487 -40.01 -10.81 5.35
N GLU A 488 -40.06 -9.51 5.63
CA GLU A 488 -38.92 -8.77 6.20
C GLU A 488 -38.59 -9.29 7.62
N ARG A 489 -37.40 -8.99 8.14
CA ARG A 489 -36.86 -9.60 9.37
C ARG A 489 -36.69 -8.64 10.54
N ILE A 490 -36.33 -7.39 10.27
CA ILE A 490 -36.11 -6.32 11.23
C ILE A 490 -37.45 -5.65 11.52
N GLN A 491 -37.80 -5.39 12.78
CA GLN A 491 -39.11 -4.81 13.10
C GLN A 491 -39.07 -3.29 13.14
N ASP A 492 -39.88 -2.67 12.28
CA ASP A 492 -40.20 -1.24 12.33
C ASP A 492 -41.06 -0.92 13.58
N GLY A 493 -41.47 0.34 13.73
CA GLY A 493 -42.36 0.78 14.81
C GLY A 493 -43.81 0.30 14.68
N ASP A 494 -44.62 0.71 15.66
CA ASP A 494 -46.07 0.60 15.61
C ASP A 494 -46.67 1.73 14.75
N TYR A 495 -47.63 1.39 13.88
CA TYR A 495 -48.32 2.36 13.03
C TYR A 495 -49.85 2.20 13.16
N PRO A 496 -50.63 3.29 13.04
CA PRO A 496 -52.05 3.16 12.78
C PRO A 496 -52.26 2.61 11.36
N TRP A 497 -53.44 2.04 11.11
CA TRP A 497 -53.81 1.58 9.77
C TRP A 497 -54.10 2.76 8.82
N GLY A 498 -54.49 3.91 9.39
CA GLY A 498 -54.88 5.13 8.67
C GLY A 498 -56.34 5.10 8.22
N PHE A 499 -56.79 6.10 7.47
CA PHE A 499 -58.16 6.16 6.91
C PHE A 499 -59.30 6.04 7.96
N SER A 500 -58.98 6.35 9.22
CA SER A 500 -59.87 6.82 10.28
C SER A 500 -59.23 8.09 10.82
N TRP A 501 -60.04 9.13 11.03
CA TRP A 501 -59.60 10.44 11.51
C TRP A 501 -60.76 11.16 12.19
N ASP A 502 -60.48 11.84 13.31
CA ASP A 502 -61.48 12.66 14.00
C ASP A 502 -61.78 13.97 13.24
N SER A 503 -62.80 14.69 13.68
CA SER A 503 -63.17 16.00 13.09
C SER A 503 -62.21 17.14 13.43
N ASN A 504 -61.16 16.88 14.23
CA ASN A 504 -60.09 17.82 14.55
C ASN A 504 -58.83 17.58 13.69
N MET A 505 -58.74 16.48 12.95
CA MET A 505 -57.67 16.14 12.01
C MET A 505 -57.71 17.04 10.76
N LYS A 506 -57.45 18.31 11.00
CA LYS A 506 -57.61 19.42 10.07
C LYS A 506 -56.67 20.53 10.49
N ILE A 507 -55.91 21.08 9.56
CA ILE A 507 -54.91 22.13 9.80
C ILE A 507 -55.10 23.29 8.81
N THR A 508 -54.94 24.52 9.29
CA THR A 508 -55.07 25.75 8.48
C THR A 508 -53.77 26.54 8.51
N TYR A 509 -53.09 26.58 7.37
CA TYR A 509 -51.93 27.43 7.15
C TYR A 509 -52.34 28.85 6.74
N ASN A 510 -51.80 29.86 7.43
CA ASN A 510 -51.89 31.25 7.01
C ASN A 510 -50.60 31.67 6.29
N LEU A 511 -50.70 32.04 5.01
CA LEU A 511 -49.57 32.52 4.19
C LEU A 511 -49.57 34.06 4.07
N GLY A 512 -50.42 34.76 4.83
CA GLY A 512 -50.40 36.22 4.90
C GLY A 512 -50.75 36.89 3.56
N ARG A 513 -49.91 37.83 3.15
CA ARG A 513 -50.05 38.64 1.92
C ARG A 513 -48.69 38.78 1.26
N GLY A 514 -48.58 38.44 -0.03
CA GLY A 514 -47.31 38.51 -0.77
C GLY A 514 -47.26 37.50 -1.91
N LEU A 515 -46.05 37.02 -2.23
CA LEU A 515 -45.80 36.03 -3.29
C LEU A 515 -46.11 34.58 -2.87
N GLY A 516 -45.91 34.22 -1.60
CA GLY A 516 -46.28 32.89 -1.05
C GLY A 516 -47.73 32.48 -1.36
N PRO A 517 -48.72 33.36 -1.15
CA PRO A 517 -50.09 33.16 -1.61
C PRO A 517 -50.30 32.88 -3.10
N ILE A 518 -49.40 33.33 -3.98
CA ILE A 518 -49.46 33.06 -5.43
C ILE A 518 -48.82 31.69 -5.73
N LEU A 519 -47.65 31.42 -5.15
CA LEU A 519 -46.94 30.13 -5.22
C LEU A 519 -47.87 28.98 -4.77
N ALA A 520 -48.40 29.06 -3.55
CA ALA A 520 -49.26 28.03 -2.99
C ALA A 520 -50.59 27.87 -3.75
N SER A 521 -51.23 28.96 -4.16
CA SER A 521 -52.50 28.91 -4.92
C SER A 521 -52.33 28.26 -6.30
N LEU A 522 -51.15 28.36 -6.91
CA LEU A 522 -50.87 27.76 -8.22
C LEU A 522 -50.32 26.34 -8.09
N TYR A 523 -49.43 26.05 -7.13
CA TYR A 523 -48.98 24.69 -6.83
C TYR A 523 -50.16 23.78 -6.48
N ILE A 524 -51.08 24.21 -5.59
CA ILE A 524 -52.26 23.42 -5.24
C ILE A 524 -53.15 23.14 -6.46
N LYS A 525 -53.27 24.09 -7.40
CA LYS A 525 -54.06 23.91 -8.62
C LYS A 525 -53.42 23.01 -9.67
N ILE A 526 -52.10 22.85 -9.66
CA ILE A 526 -51.36 22.02 -10.62
C ILE A 526 -51.14 20.62 -10.06
N PHE A 527 -50.71 20.51 -8.80
CA PHE A 527 -50.21 19.27 -8.21
C PHE A 527 -51.14 18.65 -7.15
N VAL A 528 -52.11 19.39 -6.59
CA VAL A 528 -52.86 18.96 -5.38
C VAL A 528 -54.37 19.13 -5.53
N ASN A 529 -54.95 18.41 -6.49
CA ASN A 529 -56.39 18.44 -6.77
C ASN A 529 -57.18 17.43 -5.89
N TYR A 530 -57.06 17.54 -4.56
CA TYR A 530 -57.70 16.62 -3.60
C TYR A 530 -58.85 17.27 -2.83
N SER A 531 -59.93 16.52 -2.56
CA SER A 531 -61.16 17.01 -1.92
C SER A 531 -60.99 17.57 -0.50
N TYR A 532 -59.93 17.14 0.20
CA TYR A 532 -59.60 17.59 1.55
C TYR A 532 -58.69 18.82 1.57
N VAL A 533 -58.12 19.23 0.44
CA VAL A 533 -57.28 20.45 0.33
C VAL A 533 -58.13 21.59 -0.23
N THR A 534 -58.24 22.66 0.54
CA THR A 534 -59.00 23.85 0.14
C THR A 534 -58.16 25.10 0.33
N SER A 535 -58.25 26.04 -0.62
CA SER A 535 -57.58 27.34 -0.51
C SER A 535 -58.61 28.48 -0.57
N ASN A 536 -58.43 29.51 0.26
CA ASN A 536 -59.34 30.63 0.35
C ASN A 536 -58.60 31.96 0.14
N TRP A 537 -59.06 32.71 -0.87
CA TRP A 537 -58.53 34.00 -1.28
C TRP A 537 -59.61 35.06 -1.03
N GLY A 538 -59.80 35.45 0.23
CA GLY A 538 -60.91 36.31 0.70
C GLY A 538 -60.85 37.79 0.26
N GLY A 539 -60.13 38.08 -0.82
CA GLY A 539 -60.02 39.40 -1.42
C GLY A 539 -58.98 40.32 -0.77
N VAL A 540 -59.05 41.60 -1.13
CA VAL A 540 -58.02 42.63 -0.85
C VAL A 540 -57.72 42.86 0.64
N TRP A 541 -58.59 42.39 1.54
CA TRP A 541 -58.55 42.71 2.98
C TRP A 541 -58.26 41.53 3.90
N THR A 542 -58.15 40.29 3.39
CA THR A 542 -57.86 39.09 4.19
C THR A 542 -56.60 38.38 3.72
N ASP A 543 -55.95 37.69 4.63
CA ASP A 543 -54.80 36.85 4.30
C ASP A 543 -55.23 35.59 3.54
N PHE A 544 -54.33 35.05 2.69
CA PHE A 544 -54.57 33.79 2.00
C PHE A 544 -54.33 32.60 2.91
N LYS A 545 -55.26 31.64 2.90
CA LYS A 545 -55.19 30.45 3.74
C LYS A 545 -55.35 29.17 2.93
N VAL A 546 -54.58 28.15 3.31
CA VAL A 546 -54.74 26.77 2.86
C VAL A 546 -55.24 25.95 4.04
N THR A 547 -56.27 25.14 3.83
CA THR A 547 -56.86 24.27 4.84
C THR A 547 -56.82 22.84 4.32
N ILE A 548 -56.12 21.97 5.03
CA ILE A 548 -56.02 20.54 4.77
C ILE A 548 -56.87 19.85 5.83
N ASP A 549 -57.91 19.13 5.41
CA ASP A 549 -59.07 18.78 6.22
C ASP A 549 -59.32 17.27 6.12
N PHE A 550 -58.48 16.46 6.77
CA PHE A 550 -58.38 15.00 6.53
C PHE A 550 -59.68 14.23 6.83
N SER A 551 -60.56 14.77 7.68
CA SER A 551 -61.93 14.25 7.85
C SER A 551 -62.83 14.45 6.60
N LYS A 552 -62.29 14.92 5.47
CA LYS A 552 -62.90 15.00 4.13
C LYS A 552 -62.13 14.21 3.06
N VAL A 553 -61.14 13.42 3.46
CA VAL A 553 -60.76 12.25 2.66
C VAL A 553 -62.01 11.38 2.54
N GLY A 554 -62.33 10.91 1.34
CA GLY A 554 -63.54 10.10 1.13
C GLY A 554 -63.50 8.81 1.96
N THR A 555 -64.66 8.32 2.40
CA THR A 555 -64.76 7.01 3.06
C THR A 555 -64.09 5.94 2.20
N LEU A 556 -63.15 5.19 2.78
CA LEU A 556 -62.42 4.15 2.05
C LEU A 556 -63.38 3.02 1.64
N THR A 557 -63.52 2.81 0.34
CA THR A 557 -64.34 1.74 -0.28
C THR A 557 -63.49 0.69 -1.01
N THR A 558 -62.17 0.85 -0.98
CA THR A 558 -61.13 0.03 -1.62
C THR A 558 -60.37 -0.83 -0.60
N ALA A 559 -59.35 -1.55 -1.05
CA ALA A 559 -58.49 -2.42 -0.24
C ALA A 559 -59.22 -3.58 0.48
N THR A 560 -60.30 -4.08 -0.12
CA THR A 560 -61.14 -5.17 0.43
C THR A 560 -60.75 -6.56 -0.07
N ASP A 561 -59.63 -6.72 -0.77
CA ASP A 561 -59.21 -8.04 -1.23
C ASP A 561 -58.74 -8.90 -0.06
N LEU A 562 -59.10 -10.18 -0.06
CA LEU A 562 -58.74 -11.09 1.03
C LEU A 562 -57.40 -11.79 0.78
N ASN A 563 -56.92 -11.79 -0.47
CA ASN A 563 -55.75 -12.59 -0.89
C ASN A 563 -54.67 -11.77 -1.62
N ASP A 564 -54.96 -10.55 -2.06
CA ASP A 564 -54.04 -9.68 -2.81
C ASP A 564 -53.66 -8.44 -1.98
N GLY A 565 -52.71 -8.60 -1.07
CA GLY A 565 -52.18 -7.52 -0.24
C GLY A 565 -51.40 -6.48 -1.04
N ASN A 566 -50.88 -6.87 -2.21
CA ASN A 566 -50.18 -5.94 -3.10
C ASN A 566 -51.15 -4.90 -3.65
N LYS A 567 -52.22 -5.36 -4.32
CA LYS A 567 -53.32 -4.51 -4.78
C LYS A 567 -53.92 -3.68 -3.65
N ASN A 568 -54.21 -4.28 -2.50
CA ASN A 568 -54.73 -3.52 -1.35
C ASN A 568 -53.78 -2.42 -0.89
N THR A 569 -52.48 -2.72 -0.74
CA THR A 569 -51.45 -1.74 -0.32
C THR A 569 -51.33 -0.62 -1.34
N TRP A 570 -51.43 -0.92 -2.63
CA TRP A 570 -51.45 0.08 -3.70
C TRP A 570 -52.70 0.96 -3.66
N GLU A 571 -53.87 0.35 -3.49
CA GLU A 571 -55.16 1.03 -3.34
C GLU A 571 -55.24 1.91 -2.09
N LEU A 572 -54.46 1.61 -1.03
CA LEU A 572 -54.29 2.44 0.17
C LEU A 572 -53.25 3.55 -0.06
N TYR A 573 -52.04 3.21 -0.50
CA TYR A 573 -50.94 4.14 -0.69
C TYR A 573 -51.32 5.30 -1.62
N SER A 574 -51.99 5.00 -2.73
CA SER A 574 -52.44 5.98 -3.73
C SER A 574 -53.76 6.68 -3.40
N PHE A 575 -54.44 6.33 -2.30
CA PHE A 575 -55.79 6.81 -2.01
C PHE A 575 -55.82 8.32 -1.75
N ASN A 576 -56.36 9.08 -2.71
CA ASN A 576 -56.44 10.55 -2.67
C ASN A 576 -55.09 11.26 -2.38
N GLY A 577 -53.95 10.66 -2.73
CA GLY A 577 -52.63 11.27 -2.58
C GLY A 577 -52.17 11.49 -1.13
N LEU A 578 -52.66 10.70 -0.16
CA LEU A 578 -52.28 10.83 1.25
C LEU A 578 -50.81 10.53 1.55
N ASN A 579 -50.16 9.77 0.66
CA ASN A 579 -48.71 9.61 0.61
C ASN A 579 -47.96 10.95 0.49
N ASP A 580 -48.55 11.96 -0.16
CA ASP A 580 -47.95 13.27 -0.43
C ASP A 580 -48.36 14.37 0.57
N ALA A 581 -49.31 14.08 1.47
CA ALA A 581 -49.89 15.06 2.38
C ALA A 581 -48.86 15.75 3.29
N SER A 582 -47.87 15.02 3.80
CA SER A 582 -46.81 15.59 4.64
C SER A 582 -45.79 16.40 3.84
N ALA A 583 -45.50 16.01 2.60
CA ALA A 583 -44.65 16.79 1.69
C ALA A 583 -45.31 18.13 1.34
N LEU A 584 -46.62 18.11 1.06
CA LEU A 584 -47.44 19.32 0.89
C LEU A 584 -47.41 20.23 2.12
N MET A 585 -47.54 19.67 3.33
CA MET A 585 -47.49 20.44 4.58
C MET A 585 -46.13 21.14 4.74
N ALA A 586 -45.03 20.40 4.63
CA ALA A 586 -43.67 20.96 4.69
C ALA A 586 -43.41 22.02 3.59
N GLN A 587 -43.92 21.80 2.37
CA GLN A 587 -43.81 22.73 1.27
C GLN A 587 -44.57 24.05 1.56
N ILE A 588 -45.77 23.99 2.13
CA ILE A 588 -46.54 25.18 2.54
C ILE A 588 -45.82 25.95 3.66
N GLU A 589 -45.22 25.24 4.62
CA GLU A 589 -44.43 25.84 5.70
C GLU A 589 -43.18 26.54 5.17
N SER A 590 -42.49 25.95 4.18
CA SER A 590 -41.32 26.58 3.53
C SER A 590 -41.63 27.90 2.82
N TRP A 591 -42.86 28.09 2.35
CA TRP A 591 -43.34 29.36 1.77
C TRP A 591 -43.80 30.38 2.83
N GLY A 592 -43.50 30.14 4.11
CA GLY A 592 -43.90 30.99 5.23
C GLY A 592 -45.33 30.75 5.71
N GLY A 593 -45.93 29.61 5.38
CA GLY A 593 -47.25 29.24 5.88
C GLY A 593 -47.21 28.85 7.36
N VAL A 594 -47.83 29.66 8.22
CA VAL A 594 -47.90 29.38 9.66
C VAL A 594 -49.14 28.53 9.97
N PRO A 595 -49.01 27.32 10.55
CA PRO A 595 -50.15 26.49 10.94
C PRO A 595 -50.93 27.08 12.12
N ASP A 596 -52.24 26.84 12.17
CA ASP A 596 -53.12 27.24 13.28
C ASP A 596 -53.00 26.35 14.53
N LYS A 597 -52.48 25.12 14.38
CA LYS A 597 -52.20 24.15 15.44
C LYS A 597 -51.39 22.97 14.89
N THR A 598 -50.81 22.17 15.78
CA THR A 598 -50.29 20.82 15.47
C THR A 598 -51.44 19.83 15.30
N LEU A 599 -51.29 18.82 14.44
CA LEU A 599 -52.23 17.70 14.32
C LEU A 599 -52.00 16.66 15.45
N PRO A 600 -53.02 15.87 15.84
CA PRO A 600 -52.89 14.85 16.88
C PRO A 600 -52.06 13.62 16.44
N ALA A 601 -51.91 13.40 15.14
CA ALA A 601 -51.09 12.36 14.52
C ALA A 601 -50.53 12.86 13.18
N ASN A 602 -49.56 12.16 12.60
CA ASN A 602 -49.09 12.42 11.24
C ASN A 602 -50.01 11.71 10.21
N PRO A 603 -50.67 12.44 9.28
CA PRO A 603 -51.60 11.85 8.31
C PRO A 603 -50.93 10.91 7.29
N SER A 604 -49.61 10.98 7.11
CA SER A 604 -48.85 10.08 6.23
C SER A 604 -48.20 8.90 6.96
N GLU A 605 -48.20 8.85 8.30
CA GLU A 605 -47.72 7.68 9.06
C GLU A 605 -48.83 6.63 9.17
N PHE A 606 -48.98 5.81 8.13
CA PHE A 606 -49.92 4.68 8.10
C PHE A 606 -49.30 3.40 7.55
N ALA A 607 -49.79 2.25 8.01
CA ALA A 607 -49.19 0.93 7.78
C ALA A 607 -48.85 0.63 6.30
N ALA A 608 -49.74 0.95 5.37
CA ALA A 608 -49.49 0.74 3.93
C ALA A 608 -48.38 1.64 3.37
N ARG A 609 -48.19 2.87 3.88
CA ARG A 609 -47.04 3.71 3.49
C ARG A 609 -45.73 3.17 4.05
N ALA A 610 -45.72 2.65 5.27
CA ALA A 610 -44.52 2.04 5.87
C ALA A 610 -43.98 0.90 4.99
N CYS A 611 -44.85 0.01 4.50
CA CYS A 611 -44.47 -1.01 3.52
C CYS A 611 -44.08 -0.42 2.16
N ALA A 612 -44.80 0.60 1.66
CA ALA A 612 -44.51 1.22 0.37
C ALA A 612 -43.10 1.85 0.30
N MET A 613 -42.64 2.50 1.38
CA MET A 613 -41.31 3.13 1.46
C MET A 613 -40.14 2.15 1.29
N LYS A 614 -40.36 0.85 1.48
CA LYS A 614 -39.33 -0.21 1.35
C LYS A 614 -39.04 -0.61 -0.11
N ASN A 615 -39.66 0.08 -1.06
CA ASN A 615 -39.56 -0.19 -2.50
C ASN A 615 -38.68 0.83 -3.23
N LYS A 616 -38.40 0.53 -4.50
CA LYS A 616 -37.70 1.40 -5.43
C LYS A 616 -38.65 2.46 -6.01
N TYR A 617 -38.27 3.73 -5.91
CA TYR A 617 -38.99 4.86 -6.51
C TYR A 617 -38.32 5.30 -7.81
N SER A 618 -39.11 5.63 -8.83
CA SER A 618 -38.67 6.47 -9.93
C SER A 618 -38.74 7.95 -9.51
N VAL A 619 -38.13 8.85 -10.30
CA VAL A 619 -38.19 10.29 -10.04
C VAL A 619 -38.75 11.00 -11.27
N GLN A 620 -39.83 11.74 -11.08
CA GLN A 620 -40.36 12.66 -12.07
C GLN A 620 -39.85 14.07 -11.78
N THR A 621 -39.61 14.86 -12.83
CA THR A 621 -39.09 16.22 -12.74
C THR A 621 -40.05 17.19 -13.41
N GLU A 622 -40.56 18.14 -12.64
CA GLU A 622 -41.49 19.18 -13.12
C GLU A 622 -40.87 20.57 -12.97
N THR A 623 -41.40 21.57 -13.68
CA THR A 623 -40.91 22.96 -13.58
C THR A 623 -41.84 23.80 -12.72
N ASP A 624 -41.33 24.41 -11.66
CA ASP A 624 -42.11 25.33 -10.83
C ASP A 624 -42.39 26.67 -11.52
N ILE A 625 -43.25 27.48 -10.90
CA ILE A 625 -43.71 28.75 -11.48
C ILE A 625 -42.65 29.87 -11.44
N THR A 626 -41.50 29.61 -10.85
CA THR A 626 -40.31 30.49 -10.84
C THR A 626 -39.20 30.00 -11.79
N GLY A 627 -39.35 28.80 -12.36
CA GLY A 627 -38.43 28.19 -13.32
C GLY A 627 -37.47 27.14 -12.74
N ASN A 628 -37.63 26.71 -11.48
CA ASN A 628 -36.80 25.67 -10.88
C ASN A 628 -37.33 24.27 -11.24
N THR A 629 -36.41 23.29 -11.31
CA THR A 629 -36.79 21.87 -11.39
C THR A 629 -37.18 21.36 -10.00
N VAL A 630 -38.40 20.84 -9.86
CA VAL A 630 -38.91 20.13 -8.69
C VAL A 630 -38.77 18.63 -8.93
N TYR A 631 -38.31 17.90 -7.92
CA TYR A 631 -38.12 16.44 -7.97
C TYR A 631 -39.22 15.75 -7.16
N LEU A 632 -39.92 14.80 -7.78
CA LEU A 632 -41.06 14.08 -7.19
C LEU A 632 -40.76 12.58 -7.16
N PRO A 633 -40.80 11.91 -5.98
CA PRO A 633 -40.61 10.46 -5.89
C PRO A 633 -41.90 9.77 -6.32
N VAL A 634 -41.81 8.87 -7.30
CA VAL A 634 -42.98 8.13 -7.82
C VAL A 634 -42.77 6.63 -7.62
N LEU A 635 -43.69 6.02 -6.88
CA LEU A 635 -43.78 4.57 -6.79
C LEU A 635 -44.64 4.09 -7.95
N ASP A 636 -44.04 3.47 -8.96
CA ASP A 636 -44.79 2.73 -9.97
C ASP A 636 -45.31 1.43 -9.35
N GLN A 637 -46.56 1.03 -9.63
CA GLN A 637 -47.14 -0.20 -9.07
C GLN A 637 -46.28 -1.45 -9.34
N ALA A 638 -45.62 -1.51 -10.49
CA ALA A 638 -44.71 -2.59 -10.86
C ALA A 638 -43.37 -2.61 -10.07
N ASN A 639 -42.99 -1.51 -9.41
CA ASN A 639 -41.85 -1.43 -8.50
C ASN A 639 -42.24 -1.74 -7.05
N MET A 640 -43.54 -1.73 -6.71
CA MET A 640 -44.04 -2.05 -5.36
C MET A 640 -44.11 -3.57 -5.15
N VAL A 641 -42.96 -4.19 -4.86
CA VAL A 641 -42.83 -5.64 -4.59
C VAL A 641 -42.92 -5.97 -3.10
N TRP A 642 -42.65 -5.01 -2.22
CA TRP A 642 -42.86 -5.07 -0.77
C TRP A 642 -44.15 -4.35 -0.39
N TYR A 643 -45.02 -5.03 0.35
CA TYR A 643 -46.39 -4.59 0.62
C TYR A 643 -46.92 -5.12 1.96
N LEU A 644 -48.06 -4.62 2.43
CA LEU A 644 -48.73 -5.08 3.65
C LEU A 644 -49.62 -6.29 3.30
N PRO A 645 -49.52 -7.46 3.96
CA PRO A 645 -50.23 -8.68 3.55
C PRO A 645 -51.75 -8.55 3.68
N ALA A 646 -52.52 -9.14 2.77
CA ALA A 646 -53.96 -9.28 2.93
C ALA A 646 -54.34 -10.28 4.06
N GLN A 647 -55.62 -10.28 4.44
CA GLN A 647 -56.16 -11.10 5.52
C GLN A 647 -55.75 -12.59 5.46
N ASN A 648 -55.77 -13.20 4.27
CA ASN A 648 -55.40 -14.61 4.10
C ASN A 648 -53.90 -14.82 3.84
N GLU A 649 -53.15 -13.78 3.48
CA GLU A 649 -51.69 -13.83 3.35
C GLU A 649 -51.00 -13.76 4.71
N ALA A 650 -51.55 -12.97 5.65
CA ALA A 650 -50.92 -12.69 6.95
C ALA A 650 -50.60 -13.95 7.78
N ALA A 651 -51.42 -15.00 7.67
CA ALA A 651 -51.18 -16.30 8.32
C ALA A 651 -49.97 -17.08 7.76
N ASN A 652 -49.41 -16.66 6.61
CA ASN A 652 -48.17 -17.20 6.06
C ASN A 652 -46.92 -16.45 6.55
N MET A 653 -47.06 -15.32 7.28
CA MET A 653 -45.89 -14.64 7.82
C MET A 653 -45.19 -15.49 8.89
N ASN A 654 -43.88 -15.69 8.74
CA ASN A 654 -43.10 -16.56 9.62
C ASN A 654 -41.63 -16.08 9.77
N ASP A 655 -41.36 -15.21 10.75
CA ASP A 655 -40.00 -14.94 11.24
C ASP A 655 -40.00 -14.61 12.74
N ASN A 656 -40.29 -15.61 13.58
CA ASN A 656 -40.34 -15.48 15.05
C ASN A 656 -41.22 -14.33 15.60
N LEU A 657 -42.26 -13.96 14.85
CA LEU A 657 -43.16 -12.85 15.15
C LEU A 657 -43.87 -12.99 16.51
N SER A 658 -44.29 -11.88 17.10
CA SER A 658 -45.05 -11.88 18.36
C SER A 658 -46.00 -10.69 18.46
N GLY A 659 -47.21 -10.91 18.97
CA GLY A 659 -48.20 -9.85 19.16
C GLY A 659 -49.20 -9.73 18.00
N ASP A 660 -49.63 -8.51 17.73
CA ASP A 660 -50.63 -8.14 16.73
C ASP A 660 -49.97 -7.36 15.58
N TYR A 661 -50.27 -7.76 14.34
CA TYR A 661 -49.75 -7.13 13.13
C TYR A 661 -50.89 -6.65 12.22
N TRP A 662 -50.72 -5.52 11.54
CA TRP A 662 -51.68 -5.06 10.54
C TRP A 662 -51.72 -5.96 9.30
N THR A 663 -52.92 -6.12 8.72
CA THR A 663 -53.12 -6.62 7.35
C THR A 663 -53.66 -5.48 6.48
N SER A 664 -53.48 -5.54 5.17
CA SER A 664 -53.99 -4.53 4.24
C SER A 664 -55.49 -4.55 4.01
N THR A 665 -56.22 -5.53 4.55
CA THR A 665 -57.63 -5.75 4.20
C THR A 665 -58.54 -4.85 5.03
N ALA A 666 -59.19 -3.91 4.35
CA ALA A 666 -60.16 -2.96 4.90
C ALA A 666 -61.46 -3.63 5.34
N ILE A 667 -62.05 -3.13 6.43
CA ILE A 667 -63.45 -3.40 6.78
C ILE A 667 -64.24 -2.11 6.50
N THR A 668 -65.14 -2.15 5.50
CA THR A 668 -65.80 -0.96 4.94
C THR A 668 -67.11 -0.57 5.62
N ASP A 669 -67.65 -1.42 6.50
CA ASP A 669 -68.78 -1.14 7.39
C ASP A 669 -68.41 -1.69 8.79
N PRO A 670 -68.24 -0.85 9.83
CA PRO A 670 -68.56 0.59 9.92
C PRO A 670 -67.58 1.54 9.21
N GLY A 671 -66.50 1.02 8.60
CA GLY A 671 -65.53 1.82 7.86
C GLY A 671 -64.42 2.45 8.72
N THR A 672 -64.44 2.26 10.04
CA THR A 672 -63.39 2.70 10.99
C THR A 672 -62.43 1.58 11.40
N THR A 673 -62.66 0.34 10.95
CA THR A 673 -61.89 -0.85 11.33
C THR A 673 -61.16 -1.49 10.15
N ALA A 674 -60.15 -2.30 10.44
CA ALA A 674 -59.43 -3.12 9.49
C ALA A 674 -59.10 -4.49 10.11
N TYR A 675 -58.65 -5.45 9.30
CA TYR A 675 -58.19 -6.72 9.85
C TYR A 675 -56.75 -6.61 10.37
N LYS A 676 -56.55 -7.00 11.64
CA LYS A 676 -55.25 -7.38 12.18
C LYS A 676 -55.06 -8.90 12.15
N TYR A 677 -53.83 -9.35 12.31
CA TYR A 677 -53.44 -10.74 12.53
C TYR A 677 -52.72 -10.88 13.87
N THR A 678 -53.27 -11.69 14.76
CA THR A 678 -52.61 -12.07 16.03
C THR A 678 -51.76 -13.31 15.80
N VAL A 679 -50.47 -13.28 16.12
CA VAL A 679 -49.56 -14.42 15.86
C VAL A 679 -49.99 -15.67 16.64
N GLY A 680 -50.12 -16.79 15.92
CA GLY A 680 -50.61 -18.05 16.48
C GLY A 680 -52.12 -18.10 16.72
N GLY A 681 -52.84 -17.01 16.39
CA GLY A 681 -54.30 -16.91 16.43
C GLY A 681 -54.91 -16.89 15.02
N SER A 682 -55.95 -16.07 14.85
CA SER A 682 -56.59 -15.79 13.56
C SER A 682 -56.51 -14.29 13.25
N THR A 683 -56.95 -13.91 12.05
CA THR A 683 -57.28 -12.50 11.81
C THR A 683 -58.53 -12.08 12.56
N SER A 684 -58.63 -10.79 12.91
CA SER A 684 -59.77 -10.19 13.62
C SER A 684 -59.90 -8.70 13.31
N PRO A 685 -61.10 -8.08 13.46
CA PRO A 685 -61.25 -6.63 13.37
C PRO A 685 -60.52 -5.90 14.50
N GLU A 686 -59.86 -4.80 14.15
CA GLU A 686 -59.22 -3.86 15.08
C GLU A 686 -59.52 -2.41 14.62
N ASP A 687 -59.47 -1.45 15.53
CA ASP A 687 -59.69 -0.04 15.20
C ASP A 687 -58.50 0.53 14.41
N ARG A 688 -58.76 1.26 13.32
CA ARG A 688 -57.69 1.79 12.45
C ARG A 688 -56.79 2.81 13.14
N ASP A 689 -57.27 3.43 14.22
CA ASP A 689 -56.51 4.38 15.04
C ASP A 689 -55.58 3.67 16.04
N SER A 690 -55.69 2.34 16.21
CA SER A 690 -54.78 1.53 17.03
C SER A 690 -53.40 1.43 16.38
N ALA A 691 -52.36 1.90 17.08
CA ALA A 691 -50.98 1.66 16.69
C ALA A 691 -50.55 0.23 17.07
N ILE A 692 -50.26 -0.61 16.08
CA ILE A 692 -49.73 -1.98 16.25
C ILE A 692 -48.66 -2.27 15.18
N HIS A 693 -47.99 -3.42 15.29
CA HIS A 693 -46.84 -3.76 14.47
C HIS A 693 -47.17 -3.81 12.97
N VAL A 694 -46.20 -3.40 12.15
CA VAL A 694 -46.23 -3.57 10.69
C VAL A 694 -45.21 -4.61 10.27
N ARG A 695 -45.59 -5.42 9.27
CA ARG A 695 -44.73 -6.40 8.62
C ARG A 695 -44.91 -6.31 7.11
N ALA A 696 -43.88 -5.83 6.41
CA ALA A 696 -43.82 -5.91 4.97
C ALA A 696 -43.56 -7.34 4.51
N VAL A 697 -44.28 -7.75 3.47
CA VAL A 697 -44.12 -9.03 2.78
C VAL A 697 -43.90 -8.80 1.29
N ARG A 698 -43.44 -9.83 0.59
CA ARG A 698 -43.37 -9.89 -0.87
C ARG A 698 -43.77 -11.27 -1.39
N GLN A 699 -44.23 -11.34 -2.64
CA GLN A 699 -44.29 -12.61 -3.36
C GLN A 699 -42.89 -13.05 -3.79
N LYS A 700 -42.69 -14.36 -3.94
CA LYS A 700 -41.44 -14.93 -4.43
C LYS A 700 -41.27 -14.70 -5.96
N PRO A 701 -40.12 -14.19 -6.42
CA PRO A 701 -39.81 -14.02 -7.86
C PRO A 701 -39.78 -15.32 -8.66
#